data_AF-A0A1U7H0M2-F1
#
_entry.id   AF-A0A1U7H0M2-F1
#
_cell.length_a   1.000
_cell.length_b   1.000
_cell.length_c   1.000
_cell.angle_alpha   90.00
_cell.angle_beta   90.00
_cell.angle_gamma   90.00
#
_symmetry.space_group_name_H-M   'P 1'
#
loop_
_entity.id
_entity.type
_entity.pdbx_description
1 polymer ?
#
loop_
_entity_poly.entity_id
_entity_poly.type
_entity_poly.pdbx_seq_one_letter_code
_entity_poly.pdbx_strand_id
1 'polypeptide(L)'
;MEPAFLLPDLIEIQRSSFRWFLEEGLIEELNSFSPITDYTGKLELHFLGQNYKLKEPKYDVDEAKRRDSTYAVQMYVPTRLINKETGEIKEQEVFIGDLPLMTERGTFIINGAERVIVNQIVRSPGVYYKSEIDKNGRRTYSASLIPNRGAWLKFETDRNDLVWVRIDKTRKLSAQVLLKALGLSDNEIFDALRHPEYFQKTIEKEGQFSEEEALMELYRKLRPGEPPTVLGGQQLLDSRFFDPKRYDLGRVGRYKLNKKLRLQVPETMRVLTPQDILAAVDYLINLEYDIGSIDDIDHLGNRRVRSVGELLQNQVRVGLNRLERIIRERMTVSDAEVLTPASLVNPKPLVAAIKEFFGSSQLSQFMDQTNPLAELTHKRRLSALGPGGLTRERAGFAVRDIHPSHYGRICPIETPEGPNAGLIGSLATHARVNQYGFLETPFRPVENGRVRYDLPPVYMTADEEDDFRVAAGDAPIDENGHLIGPEVPVRYRQEFSTTTPEQVDYIAVSPVQIVSVATSMIPFLEHDDANRALMGSNMQRQAVPLLKPERPLVGTGLEAQGARDSGMVIVSRTDGDVTYVDATKIRVRPRVRPGEENAKPPAEIEYILSKYQRSNQDTCLNQKPLVRVGERVVAGQVLADGSSTEGGELALGQNIIVAYMPWEGYNYEDAILISERLVQDDVYTSIHIEKYEIEARQTKLGPEEITREIPNVGEDALRNLDEQGIIRIGAWVEAGDILVGKVTPKGESDQPPEEKLLRAIFGEKARDVRDNSLRVPNGEKGRVVDVRIFTREQGDELPPGANMVVRVYVAQKRKIQVGDKMAGRHGNKGIISKILPIEDMPYLPDGSPVDIVLNPLGVPSRMNVGQVFECLLGWAGHVMGVRFKITPFDEMYGEEASRTIVHGKLQEARDETGKNWVFNPDDPGKIMVYDGRTGEPFDRPVTVGVAYMLKLVHLVDDKIHARSTGPYSLVTQQPLGGKAQQGGQRFGEMEVWALEAFGAAYTLQELLTVKSDDMQGRNEALNAIVKGKAIPRPGTPESFKVLMRELQSLGLDIAVHKVETQTDGSTVDVEVDLMADNSARRTPPRPTYESLSRESMEEEE
;
A
#
# COMPACT_ATOMS: atom_id res chain seq x y z
N MET A 1 8.86 0.38 40.11
CA MET A 1 8.44 -0.42 38.95
C MET A 1 9.43 -0.19 37.82
N GLU A 2 10.40 -1.09 37.64
CA GLU A 2 11.22 -1.17 36.41
C GLU A 2 10.47 -2.01 35.36
N PRO A 3 10.69 -1.76 34.06
CA PRO A 3 9.93 -0.80 33.28
C PRO A 3 8.75 -1.43 32.53
N ALA A 4 7.84 -0.56 32.10
CA ALA A 4 6.87 -0.83 31.05
C ALA A 4 7.51 -1.67 29.92
N PHE A 5 6.90 -2.81 29.65
CA PHE A 5 7.32 -3.83 28.68
C PHE A 5 7.78 -3.20 27.36
N LEU A 6 9.02 -3.49 26.93
CA LEU A 6 9.54 -3.03 25.62
C LEU A 6 8.73 -3.70 24.50
N LEU A 7 8.23 -2.90 23.55
CA LEU A 7 7.60 -3.48 22.35
C LEU A 7 8.64 -4.34 21.60
N PRO A 8 8.21 -5.42 20.92
CA PRO A 8 9.09 -6.17 20.05
C PRO A 8 9.63 -5.28 18.92
N ASP A 9 10.71 -5.72 18.28
CA ASP A 9 11.22 -5.09 17.07
C ASP A 9 10.11 -5.01 16.00
N LEU A 10 9.72 -3.79 15.66
CA LEU A 10 8.56 -3.56 14.80
C LEU A 10 8.79 -3.99 13.34
N ILE A 11 10.04 -4.24 12.92
CA ILE A 11 10.39 -4.74 11.57
C ILE A 11 10.69 -6.25 11.57
N GLU A 12 10.65 -6.91 12.73
CA GLU A 12 11.02 -8.32 12.90
C GLU A 12 10.37 -9.23 11.84
N ILE A 13 9.07 -9.05 11.55
CA ILE A 13 8.32 -9.85 10.56
C ILE A 13 8.95 -9.88 9.16
N GLN A 14 9.53 -8.77 8.71
CA GLN A 14 10.16 -8.69 7.39
C GLN A 14 11.51 -9.41 7.40
N ARG A 15 12.33 -9.10 8.41
CA ARG A 15 13.71 -9.62 8.53
C ARG A 15 13.76 -11.10 8.84
N SER A 16 12.96 -11.56 9.82
CA SER A 16 12.92 -12.96 10.23
C SER A 16 12.44 -13.85 9.09
N SER A 17 11.41 -13.41 8.35
CA SER A 17 10.88 -14.17 7.21
C SER A 17 11.86 -14.26 6.05
N PHE A 18 12.55 -13.17 5.71
CA PHE A 18 13.54 -13.20 4.62
C PHE A 18 14.79 -13.99 5.01
N ARG A 19 15.23 -13.88 6.26
CA ARG A 19 16.32 -14.72 6.80
C ARG A 19 15.99 -16.20 6.71
N TRP A 20 14.79 -16.60 7.17
CA TRP A 20 14.30 -17.97 7.05
C TRP A 20 14.29 -18.47 5.60
N PHE A 21 13.90 -17.61 4.65
CA PHE A 21 13.95 -17.97 3.23
C PHE A 21 15.36 -18.28 2.73
N LEU A 22 16.38 -17.53 3.17
CA LEU A 22 17.77 -17.82 2.80
C LEU A 22 18.31 -19.07 3.51
N GLU A 23 18.05 -19.23 4.80
CA GLU A 23 18.62 -20.31 5.61
C GLU A 23 17.94 -21.67 5.36
N GLU A 24 16.62 -21.69 5.12
CA GLU A 24 15.85 -22.95 4.98
C GLU A 24 15.00 -22.99 3.70
N GLY A 25 14.21 -21.96 3.42
CA GLY A 25 13.18 -22.00 2.38
C GLY A 25 13.71 -22.24 0.96
N LEU A 26 14.79 -21.55 0.59
CA LEU A 26 15.46 -21.73 -0.71
C LEU A 26 16.08 -23.12 -0.85
N ILE A 27 16.64 -23.65 0.24
CA ILE A 27 17.23 -24.99 0.28
C ILE A 27 16.14 -26.05 0.10
N GLU A 28 14.98 -25.88 0.75
CA GLU A 28 13.83 -26.77 0.59
C GLU A 28 13.37 -26.83 -0.88
N GLU A 29 13.31 -25.68 -1.57
CA GLU A 29 12.93 -25.65 -2.99
C GLU A 29 13.97 -26.32 -3.89
N LEU A 30 15.26 -26.02 -3.71
CA LEU A 30 16.34 -26.62 -4.48
C LEU A 30 16.43 -28.14 -4.29
N ASN A 31 16.17 -28.62 -3.07
CA ASN A 31 16.12 -30.05 -2.79
C ASN A 31 14.86 -30.71 -3.37
N SER A 32 13.69 -30.05 -3.31
CA SER A 32 12.46 -30.58 -3.92
C SER A 32 12.55 -30.67 -5.45
N PHE A 33 13.38 -29.81 -6.04
CA PHE A 33 13.66 -29.72 -7.46
C PHE A 33 14.59 -30.84 -7.98
N SER A 34 15.37 -31.46 -7.08
CA SER A 34 16.39 -32.46 -7.39
C SER A 34 15.96 -33.85 -6.89
N PRO A 35 16.19 -34.94 -7.63
CA PRO A 35 16.87 -35.03 -8.93
C PRO A 35 15.94 -34.80 -10.13
N ILE A 36 16.55 -34.34 -11.24
CA ILE A 36 15.88 -34.25 -12.55
C ILE A 36 16.39 -35.39 -13.43
N THR A 37 15.48 -36.29 -13.77
CA THR A 37 15.70 -37.37 -14.74
C THR A 37 15.21 -36.97 -16.12
N ASP A 38 15.90 -37.40 -17.16
CA ASP A 38 15.42 -37.33 -18.55
C ASP A 38 14.25 -38.30 -18.81
N TYR A 39 13.63 -38.23 -19.99
CA TYR A 39 12.50 -39.12 -20.33
C TYR A 39 12.91 -40.59 -20.48
N THR A 40 14.19 -40.87 -20.75
CA THR A 40 14.70 -42.24 -20.89
C THR A 40 15.27 -42.81 -19.58
N GLY A 41 15.48 -41.96 -18.56
CA GLY A 41 16.00 -42.33 -17.25
C GLY A 41 17.53 -42.58 -17.20
N LYS A 42 18.26 -42.20 -18.27
CA LYS A 42 19.71 -42.41 -18.42
C LYS A 42 20.55 -41.32 -17.75
N LEU A 43 20.08 -40.07 -17.77
CA LEU A 43 20.79 -38.91 -17.24
C LEU A 43 20.06 -38.35 -16.03
N GLU A 44 20.82 -38.06 -14.97
CA GLU A 44 20.32 -37.43 -13.76
C GLU A 44 21.11 -36.18 -13.41
N LEU A 45 20.39 -35.07 -13.19
CA LEU A 45 20.97 -33.83 -12.71
C LEU A 45 20.56 -33.60 -11.25
N HIS A 46 21.56 -33.43 -10.38
CA HIS A 46 21.40 -33.16 -8.96
C HIS A 46 21.86 -31.75 -8.61
N PHE A 47 21.01 -31.00 -7.92
CA PHE A 47 21.37 -29.71 -7.32
C PHE A 47 21.71 -29.92 -5.84
N LEU A 48 22.90 -29.50 -5.43
CA LEU A 48 23.32 -29.57 -4.03
C LEU A 48 22.90 -28.28 -3.30
N GLY A 49 21.60 -28.18 -3.01
CA GLY A 49 20.98 -26.98 -2.45
C GLY A 49 21.61 -26.50 -1.14
N GLN A 50 22.12 -27.40 -0.30
CA GLN A 50 22.77 -27.07 0.98
C GLN A 50 24.08 -26.28 0.83
N ASN A 51 24.73 -26.40 -0.32
CA ASN A 51 26.04 -25.79 -0.59
C ASN A 51 25.93 -24.58 -1.54
N TYR A 52 24.74 -23.98 -1.66
CA TYR A 52 24.59 -22.79 -2.49
C TYR A 52 25.42 -21.63 -1.94
N LYS A 53 25.94 -20.79 -2.84
CA LYS A 53 26.77 -19.64 -2.51
C LYS A 53 26.15 -18.37 -3.07
N LEU A 54 26.13 -17.33 -2.25
CA LEU A 54 25.77 -15.98 -2.65
C LEU A 54 27.04 -15.16 -2.78
N LYS A 55 27.23 -14.53 -3.94
CA LYS A 55 28.32 -13.58 -4.15
C LYS A 55 27.94 -12.21 -3.59
N GLU A 56 28.94 -11.43 -3.18
CA GLU A 56 28.73 -10.05 -2.75
C GLU A 56 27.98 -9.23 -3.82
N PRO A 57 27.06 -8.33 -3.42
CA PRO A 57 26.36 -7.45 -4.34
C PRO A 57 27.33 -6.62 -5.17
N LYS A 58 26.96 -6.33 -6.43
CA LYS A 58 27.77 -5.48 -7.32
C LYS A 58 27.89 -4.04 -6.83
N TYR A 59 26.82 -3.53 -6.23
CA TYR A 59 26.69 -2.15 -5.75
C TYR A 59 26.13 -2.17 -4.33
N ASP A 60 26.53 -1.19 -3.53
CA ASP A 60 25.89 -0.92 -2.24
C ASP A 60 24.49 -0.31 -2.43
N VAL A 61 23.69 -0.27 -1.38
CA VAL A 61 22.31 0.25 -1.31
C VAL A 61 22.20 1.65 -1.92
N ASP A 62 23.08 2.57 -1.51
CA ASP A 62 23.05 3.96 -1.99
C ASP A 62 23.51 4.09 -3.43
N GLU A 63 24.48 3.28 -3.86
CA GLU A 63 24.94 3.27 -5.24
C GLU A 63 23.89 2.66 -6.18
N ALA A 64 23.18 1.62 -5.72
CA ALA A 64 22.09 1.01 -6.47
C ALA A 64 20.94 2.00 -6.71
N LYS A 65 20.59 2.82 -5.71
CA LYS A 65 19.65 3.94 -5.85
C LYS A 65 20.15 5.04 -6.78
N ARG A 66 21.46 5.33 -6.77
CA ARG A 66 22.02 6.37 -7.63
C ARG A 66 22.04 5.98 -9.10
N ARG A 67 22.33 4.71 -9.37
CA ARG A 67 22.42 4.12 -10.73
C ARG A 67 21.10 3.58 -11.28
N ASP A 68 20.00 3.71 -10.52
CA ASP A 68 18.73 3.04 -10.80
C ASP A 68 18.84 1.53 -11.06
N SER A 69 19.82 0.88 -10.44
CA SER A 69 19.99 -0.56 -10.52
C SER A 69 19.22 -1.28 -9.42
N THR A 70 19.07 -2.60 -9.56
CA THR A 70 18.49 -3.44 -8.52
C THR A 70 19.59 -3.88 -7.54
N TYR A 71 19.33 -3.78 -6.23
CA TYR A 71 20.23 -4.32 -5.21
C TYR A 71 20.04 -5.84 -5.11
N ALA A 72 20.95 -6.58 -5.74
CA ALA A 72 20.85 -8.03 -5.88
C ALA A 72 22.21 -8.72 -5.72
N VAL A 73 22.16 -10.00 -5.35
CA VAL A 73 23.29 -10.90 -5.21
C VAL A 73 23.23 -12.01 -6.26
N GLN A 74 24.39 -12.45 -6.74
CA GLN A 74 24.47 -13.57 -7.69
C GLN A 74 24.45 -14.90 -6.95
N MET A 75 23.57 -15.81 -7.36
CA MET A 75 23.40 -17.13 -6.75
C MET A 75 24.04 -18.23 -7.57
N TYR A 76 24.92 -19.00 -6.93
CA TYR A 76 25.60 -20.16 -7.50
C TYR A 76 25.22 -21.42 -6.73
N VAL A 77 24.98 -22.52 -7.45
CA VAL A 77 24.65 -23.81 -6.85
C VAL A 77 25.56 -24.89 -7.44
N PRO A 78 26.28 -25.66 -6.59
CA PRO A 78 27.01 -26.84 -7.03
C PRO A 78 26.04 -27.88 -7.61
N THR A 79 26.28 -28.29 -8.85
CA THR A 79 25.39 -29.17 -9.62
C THR A 79 26.17 -30.37 -10.14
N ARG A 80 25.63 -31.58 -9.97
CA ARG A 80 26.20 -32.85 -10.45
C ARG A 80 25.35 -33.43 -11.56
N LEU A 81 25.95 -33.70 -12.72
CA LEU A 81 25.36 -34.47 -13.80
C LEU A 81 25.90 -35.90 -13.75
N ILE A 82 25.02 -36.87 -13.60
CA ILE A 82 25.34 -38.30 -13.51
C ILE A 82 24.79 -38.98 -14.77
N ASN A 83 25.67 -39.66 -15.50
CA ASN A 83 25.25 -40.58 -16.56
C ASN A 83 25.21 -42.00 -16.01
N LYS A 84 24.02 -42.61 -15.94
CA LYS A 84 23.86 -43.97 -15.39
C LYS A 84 24.44 -45.06 -16.28
N GLU A 85 24.60 -44.81 -17.58
CA GLU A 85 25.17 -45.80 -18.51
C GLU A 85 26.69 -45.86 -18.41
N THR A 86 27.37 -44.72 -18.27
CA THR A 86 28.83 -44.66 -18.20
C THR A 86 29.38 -44.59 -16.77
N GLY A 87 28.54 -44.21 -15.79
CA GLY A 87 28.95 -43.91 -14.42
C GLY A 87 29.73 -42.60 -14.26
N GLU A 88 29.82 -41.79 -15.32
CA GLU A 88 30.53 -40.51 -15.29
C GLU A 88 29.75 -39.45 -14.48
N ILE A 89 30.45 -38.78 -13.57
CA ILE A 89 29.90 -37.70 -12.74
C ILE A 89 30.65 -36.41 -13.06
N LYS A 90 29.93 -35.42 -13.59
CA LYS A 90 30.47 -34.06 -13.84
C LYS A 90 29.89 -33.11 -12.81
N GLU A 91 30.74 -32.56 -11.94
CA GLU A 91 30.36 -31.58 -10.92
C GLU A 91 30.87 -30.18 -11.29
N GLN A 92 29.99 -29.18 -11.22
CA GLN A 92 30.33 -27.80 -11.51
C GLN A 92 29.49 -26.83 -10.68
N GLU A 93 30.06 -25.69 -10.28
CA GLU A 93 29.28 -24.58 -9.74
C GLU A 93 28.58 -23.82 -10.87
N VAL A 94 27.26 -23.75 -10.80
CA VAL A 94 26.43 -23.18 -11.86
C VAL A 94 25.71 -21.93 -11.36
N PHE A 95 25.76 -20.86 -12.14
CA PHE A 95 24.97 -19.66 -11.89
C PHE A 95 23.49 -19.91 -12.19
N ILE A 96 22.63 -19.73 -11.20
CA ILE A 96 21.19 -19.99 -11.33
C ILE A 96 20.37 -18.70 -11.48
N GLY A 97 20.87 -17.55 -10.99
CA GLY A 97 20.23 -16.26 -11.19
C GLY A 97 20.64 -15.20 -10.19
N ASP A 98 20.14 -13.97 -10.41
CA ASP A 98 20.28 -12.86 -9.47
C ASP A 98 19.09 -12.82 -8.53
N LEU A 99 19.35 -12.70 -7.22
CA LEU A 99 18.34 -12.60 -6.18
C LEU A 99 18.38 -11.21 -5.55
N PRO A 100 17.29 -10.42 -5.61
CA PRO A 100 17.19 -9.16 -4.88
C PRO A 100 17.37 -9.37 -3.37
N LEU A 101 18.24 -8.59 -2.75
CA LEU A 101 18.56 -8.71 -1.32
C LEU A 101 17.77 -7.67 -0.51
N MET A 102 17.30 -8.06 0.68
CA MET A 102 16.63 -7.14 1.60
C MET A 102 17.66 -6.24 2.29
N THR A 103 17.35 -4.94 2.42
CA THR A 103 18.17 -3.97 3.16
C THR A 103 18.01 -4.14 4.68
N GLU A 104 18.92 -3.55 5.47
CA GLU A 104 18.79 -3.53 6.95
C GLU A 104 17.47 -2.92 7.43
N ARG A 105 16.86 -2.03 6.62
CA ARG A 105 15.56 -1.37 6.89
C ARG A 105 14.35 -2.25 6.58
N GLY A 106 14.53 -3.47 6.07
CA GLY A 106 13.43 -4.37 5.69
C GLY A 106 12.76 -4.00 4.36
N THR A 107 13.51 -3.43 3.41
CA THR A 107 13.02 -2.99 2.09
C THR A 107 13.85 -3.61 0.96
N PHE A 108 13.37 -3.52 -0.28
CA PHE A 108 14.11 -3.96 -1.48
C PHE A 108 14.32 -2.79 -2.42
N ILE A 109 15.48 -2.73 -3.08
CA ILE A 109 15.74 -1.71 -4.12
C ILE A 109 15.61 -2.37 -5.48
N ILE A 110 14.57 -1.99 -6.22
CA ILE A 110 14.27 -2.49 -7.55
C ILE A 110 14.28 -1.32 -8.53
N ASN A 111 15.22 -1.35 -9.48
CA ASN A 111 15.42 -0.28 -10.47
C ASN A 111 15.55 1.13 -9.81
N GLY A 112 16.37 1.24 -8.77
CA GLY A 112 16.57 2.47 -8.00
C GLY A 112 15.47 2.86 -7.02
N ALA A 113 14.29 2.26 -7.10
CA ALA A 113 13.17 2.57 -6.23
C ALA A 113 13.10 1.62 -5.03
N GLU A 114 12.87 2.17 -3.83
CA GLU A 114 12.58 1.35 -2.66
C GLU A 114 11.17 0.77 -2.73
N ARG A 115 11.07 -0.53 -2.51
CA ARG A 115 9.84 -1.32 -2.49
C ARG A 115 9.72 -2.10 -1.19
N VAL A 116 8.48 -2.36 -0.80
CA VAL A 116 8.11 -3.22 0.32
C VAL A 116 7.21 -4.33 -0.20
N ILE A 117 7.46 -5.56 0.25
CA ILE A 117 6.56 -6.67 -0.01
C ILE A 117 5.57 -6.73 1.17
N VAL A 118 4.30 -6.51 0.86
CA VAL A 118 3.21 -6.54 1.83
C VAL A 118 2.88 -7.98 2.20
N ASN A 119 2.72 -8.25 3.50
CA ASN A 119 2.36 -9.57 3.99
C ASN A 119 0.92 -9.91 3.59
N GLN A 120 0.69 -11.14 3.15
CA GLN A 120 -0.61 -11.54 2.62
C GLN A 120 -1.36 -12.42 3.62
N ILE A 121 -2.61 -12.10 3.96
CA ILE A 121 -3.48 -12.99 4.74
C ILE A 121 -4.31 -13.87 3.81
N VAL A 122 -4.19 -15.19 3.96
CA VAL A 122 -4.87 -16.19 3.14
C VAL A 122 -5.55 -17.22 4.02
N ARG A 123 -6.48 -17.99 3.45
CA ARG A 123 -7.05 -19.15 4.15
C ARG A 123 -5.95 -20.19 4.37
N SER A 124 -5.88 -20.72 5.59
CA SER A 124 -4.92 -21.79 5.88
C SER A 124 -5.30 -23.07 5.14
N PRO A 125 -4.34 -23.89 4.70
CA PRO A 125 -4.63 -25.21 4.16
C PRO A 125 -5.29 -26.10 5.22
N GLY A 126 -6.27 -26.90 4.83
CA GLY A 126 -7.03 -27.75 5.75
C GLY A 126 -8.44 -28.06 5.24
N VAL A 127 -9.24 -28.70 6.08
CA VAL A 127 -10.66 -28.99 5.82
C VAL A 127 -11.55 -28.04 6.62
N TYR A 128 -12.58 -27.50 5.97
CA TYR A 128 -13.52 -26.54 6.56
C TYR A 128 -14.96 -26.97 6.37
N TYR A 129 -15.73 -26.99 7.44
CA TYR A 129 -17.14 -27.34 7.42
C TYR A 129 -18.02 -26.12 7.58
N LYS A 130 -19.01 -25.97 6.70
CA LYS A 130 -19.97 -24.86 6.70
C LYS A 130 -21.40 -25.38 6.58
N SER A 131 -22.31 -24.81 7.36
CA SER A 131 -23.75 -24.96 7.18
C SER A 131 -24.32 -23.85 6.28
N GLU A 132 -25.15 -24.22 5.32
CA GLU A 132 -25.95 -23.29 4.53
C GLU A 132 -27.43 -23.57 4.78
N ILE A 133 -28.23 -22.53 4.91
CA ILE A 133 -29.68 -22.66 5.04
C ILE A 133 -30.28 -22.36 3.67
N ASP A 134 -30.97 -23.35 3.10
CA ASP A 134 -31.65 -23.18 1.83
C ASP A 134 -32.88 -22.26 1.98
N LYS A 135 -33.43 -21.76 0.87
CA LYS A 135 -34.62 -20.89 0.85
C LYS A 135 -35.84 -21.50 1.56
N ASN A 136 -35.89 -22.83 1.68
CA ASN A 136 -36.95 -23.59 2.33
C ASN A 136 -36.68 -23.85 3.83
N GLY A 137 -35.62 -23.27 4.41
CA GLY A 137 -35.29 -23.39 5.83
C GLY A 137 -34.57 -24.68 6.25
N ARG A 138 -34.28 -25.59 5.30
CA ARG A 138 -33.50 -26.81 5.58
C ARG A 138 -32.00 -26.49 5.58
N ARG A 139 -31.28 -27.04 6.56
CA ARG A 139 -29.82 -26.95 6.66
C ARG A 139 -29.19 -27.97 5.70
N THR A 140 -28.18 -27.54 4.97
CA THR A 140 -27.28 -28.41 4.21
C THR A 140 -25.86 -28.12 4.66
N TYR A 141 -25.00 -29.14 4.62
CA TYR A 141 -23.61 -28.99 5.03
C TYR A 141 -22.69 -29.16 3.83
N SER A 142 -21.57 -28.44 3.88
CA SER A 142 -20.50 -28.61 2.91
C SER A 142 -19.15 -28.61 3.60
N ALA A 143 -18.25 -29.46 3.11
CA ALA A 143 -16.86 -29.50 3.53
C ALA A 143 -15.96 -29.07 2.37
N SER A 144 -15.03 -28.16 2.60
CA SER A 144 -14.05 -27.72 1.61
C SER A 144 -12.64 -28.06 2.10
N LEU A 145 -11.97 -28.96 1.39
CA LEU A 145 -10.58 -29.31 1.62
C LEU A 145 -9.69 -28.50 0.67
N ILE A 146 -8.91 -27.61 1.27
CA ILE A 146 -8.07 -26.63 0.59
C ILE A 146 -6.60 -27.02 0.81
N PRO A 147 -5.86 -27.42 -0.24
CA PRO A 147 -4.43 -27.66 -0.12
C PRO A 147 -3.61 -26.37 -0.12
N ASN A 148 -2.33 -26.47 0.25
CA ASN A 148 -1.39 -25.37 0.01
C ASN A 148 -1.10 -25.22 -1.49
N ARG A 149 -1.03 -26.36 -2.20
CA ARG A 149 -0.88 -26.46 -3.65
C ARG A 149 -1.63 -27.69 -4.18
N GLY A 150 -2.35 -27.53 -5.28
CA GLY A 150 -3.03 -28.63 -5.96
C GLY A 150 -4.53 -28.40 -6.10
N ALA A 151 -5.25 -29.48 -6.40
CA ALA A 151 -6.69 -29.43 -6.67
C ALA A 151 -7.52 -29.29 -5.38
N TRP A 152 -8.61 -28.53 -5.45
CA TRP A 152 -9.54 -28.40 -4.32
C TRP A 152 -10.53 -29.57 -4.31
N LEU A 153 -10.90 -30.03 -3.12
CA LEU A 153 -11.96 -31.03 -2.94
C LEU A 153 -13.09 -30.42 -2.15
N LYS A 154 -14.31 -30.45 -2.69
CA LYS A 154 -15.51 -29.99 -1.99
C LYS A 154 -16.51 -31.12 -1.88
N PHE A 155 -16.97 -31.38 -0.66
CA PHE A 155 -18.04 -32.32 -0.33
C PHE A 155 -19.30 -31.52 0.02
N GLU A 156 -20.47 -31.98 -0.41
CA GLU A 156 -21.75 -31.33 -0.11
C GLU A 156 -22.87 -32.36 0.08
N THR A 157 -23.71 -32.15 1.09
CA THR A 157 -24.96 -32.91 1.26
C THR A 157 -26.09 -32.21 0.50
N ASP A 158 -26.86 -32.99 -0.25
CA ASP A 158 -28.05 -32.50 -0.98
C ASP A 158 -29.34 -32.78 -0.19
N ARG A 159 -30.46 -32.20 -0.65
CA ARG A 159 -31.82 -32.34 -0.08
C ARG A 159 -32.29 -33.79 0.05
N ASN A 160 -31.69 -34.70 -0.71
CA ASN A 160 -32.02 -36.12 -0.75
C ASN A 160 -31.13 -36.97 0.17
N ASP A 161 -30.37 -36.35 1.07
CA ASP A 161 -29.37 -37.00 1.94
C ASP A 161 -28.29 -37.73 1.13
N LEU A 162 -27.95 -37.19 -0.05
CA LEU A 162 -26.90 -37.72 -0.92
C LEU A 162 -25.64 -36.88 -0.75
N VAL A 163 -24.50 -37.57 -0.70
CA VAL A 163 -23.18 -36.92 -0.58
C VAL A 163 -22.56 -36.78 -1.97
N TRP A 164 -22.27 -35.54 -2.34
CA TRP A 164 -21.64 -35.20 -3.61
C TRP A 164 -20.23 -34.68 -3.39
N VAL A 165 -19.38 -34.89 -4.39
CA VAL A 165 -18.01 -34.41 -4.46
C VAL A 165 -17.82 -33.55 -5.69
N ARG A 166 -17.03 -32.50 -5.54
CA ARG A 166 -16.51 -31.67 -6.63
C ARG A 166 -15.01 -31.56 -6.52
N ILE A 167 -14.33 -31.87 -7.62
CA ILE A 167 -12.88 -31.67 -7.76
C ILE A 167 -12.69 -30.34 -8.50
N ASP A 168 -11.97 -29.40 -7.91
CA ASP A 168 -11.84 -28.02 -8.40
C ASP A 168 -13.22 -27.37 -8.70
N LYS A 169 -13.45 -26.98 -9.96
CA LYS A 169 -14.69 -26.36 -10.45
C LYS A 169 -15.40 -27.27 -11.46
N THR A 170 -15.14 -28.58 -11.43
CA THR A 170 -15.78 -29.53 -12.35
C THR A 170 -17.23 -29.82 -11.94
N ARG A 171 -17.90 -30.70 -12.71
CA ARG A 171 -19.25 -31.16 -12.40
C ARG A 171 -19.27 -31.98 -11.11
N LYS A 172 -20.45 -32.05 -10.46
CA LYS A 172 -20.68 -32.89 -9.28
C LYS A 172 -20.51 -34.37 -9.65
N LEU A 173 -19.88 -35.11 -8.74
CA LEU A 173 -19.65 -36.54 -8.77
C LEU A 173 -20.27 -37.14 -7.49
N SER A 174 -20.81 -38.35 -7.55
CA SER A 174 -21.21 -39.04 -6.32
C SER A 174 -19.98 -39.35 -5.47
N ALA A 175 -20.07 -39.19 -4.13
CA ALA A 175 -18.96 -39.53 -3.24
C ALA A 175 -18.55 -41.00 -3.33
N GLN A 176 -19.51 -41.88 -3.64
CA GLN A 176 -19.26 -43.30 -3.91
C GLN A 176 -18.27 -43.51 -5.05
N VAL A 177 -18.41 -42.78 -6.16
CA VAL A 177 -17.52 -42.89 -7.32
C VAL A 177 -16.08 -42.52 -6.92
N LEU A 178 -15.90 -41.47 -6.12
CA LEU A 178 -14.56 -41.10 -5.66
C LEU A 178 -13.99 -42.16 -4.70
N LEU A 179 -14.73 -42.59 -3.68
CA LEU A 179 -14.23 -43.56 -2.70
C LEU A 179 -13.87 -44.91 -3.36
N LYS A 180 -14.68 -45.38 -4.30
CA LYS A 180 -14.38 -46.57 -5.10
C LYS A 180 -13.17 -46.40 -6.00
N ALA A 181 -13.04 -45.25 -6.65
CA ALA A 181 -11.87 -44.96 -7.49
C ALA A 181 -10.55 -44.82 -6.70
N LEU A 182 -10.63 -44.64 -5.37
CA LEU A 182 -9.47 -44.67 -4.46
C LEU A 182 -9.10 -46.10 -4.00
N GLY A 183 -9.82 -47.13 -4.46
CA GLY A 183 -9.57 -48.53 -4.13
C GLY A 183 -10.17 -49.01 -2.80
N LEU A 184 -11.10 -48.25 -2.21
CA LEU A 184 -11.75 -48.65 -0.95
C LEU A 184 -12.87 -49.67 -1.20
N SER A 185 -12.86 -50.76 -0.44
CA SER A 185 -13.89 -51.80 -0.48
C SER A 185 -15.18 -51.33 0.21
N ASP A 186 -16.33 -51.96 -0.11
CA ASP A 186 -17.60 -51.61 0.54
C ASP A 186 -17.53 -51.80 2.07
N ASN A 187 -16.90 -52.89 2.52
CA ASN A 187 -16.75 -53.18 3.94
C ASN A 187 -15.94 -52.09 4.66
N GLU A 188 -14.81 -51.64 4.07
CA GLU A 188 -14.00 -50.57 4.65
C GLU A 188 -14.76 -49.24 4.74
N ILE A 189 -15.60 -48.94 3.74
CA ILE A 189 -16.43 -47.73 3.75
C ILE A 189 -17.51 -47.85 4.83
N PHE A 190 -18.22 -48.97 4.90
CA PHE A 190 -19.29 -49.19 5.88
C PHE A 190 -18.78 -49.24 7.32
N ASP A 191 -17.63 -49.85 7.57
CA ASP A 191 -17.02 -49.95 8.90
C ASP A 191 -16.49 -48.60 9.41
N ALA A 192 -16.04 -47.73 8.50
CA ALA A 192 -15.51 -46.41 8.85
C ALA A 192 -16.59 -45.35 9.08
N LEU A 193 -17.77 -45.48 8.45
CA LEU A 193 -18.87 -44.54 8.56
C LEU A 193 -19.74 -44.83 9.79
N ARG A 194 -19.98 -43.82 10.63
CA ARG A 194 -20.90 -44.00 11.78
C ARG A 194 -22.36 -44.17 11.36
N HIS A 195 -22.74 -43.52 10.26
CA HIS A 195 -24.07 -43.56 9.68
C HIS A 195 -24.02 -44.15 8.26
N PRO A 196 -23.90 -45.49 8.11
CA PRO A 196 -23.78 -46.16 6.81
C PRO A 196 -25.02 -46.00 5.91
N GLU A 197 -26.15 -45.59 6.48
CA GLU A 197 -27.43 -45.35 5.81
C GLU A 197 -27.32 -44.36 4.63
N TYR A 198 -26.49 -43.33 4.77
CA TYR A 198 -26.24 -42.33 3.72
C TYR A 198 -25.59 -42.95 2.48
N PHE A 199 -24.64 -43.87 2.71
CA PHE A 199 -23.95 -44.57 1.63
C PHE A 199 -24.87 -45.60 0.97
N GLN A 200 -25.68 -46.30 1.77
CA GLN A 200 -26.69 -47.25 1.27
C GLN A 200 -27.74 -46.57 0.38
N LYS A 201 -28.29 -45.42 0.80
CA LYS A 201 -29.19 -44.59 -0.03
C LYS A 201 -28.55 -44.15 -1.35
N THR A 202 -27.24 -43.88 -1.34
CA THR A 202 -26.50 -43.48 -2.54
C THR A 202 -26.38 -44.64 -3.52
N ILE A 203 -26.06 -45.84 -3.03
CA ILE A 203 -26.02 -47.07 -3.83
C ILE A 203 -27.40 -47.39 -4.43
N GLU A 204 -28.48 -47.24 -3.65
CA GLU A 204 -29.85 -47.49 -4.12
C GLU A 204 -30.27 -46.56 -5.28
N LYS A 205 -29.78 -45.32 -5.30
CA LYS A 205 -30.14 -44.31 -6.31
C LYS A 205 -29.22 -44.28 -7.53
N GLU A 206 -27.90 -44.33 -7.33
CA GLU A 206 -26.91 -44.22 -8.42
C GLU A 206 -26.45 -45.59 -8.95
N GLY A 207 -26.73 -46.67 -8.23
CA GLY A 207 -26.24 -48.02 -8.54
C GLY A 207 -24.92 -48.35 -7.85
N GLN A 208 -24.52 -49.62 -7.92
CA GLN A 208 -23.23 -50.07 -7.40
C GLN A 208 -22.18 -50.01 -8.51
N PHE A 209 -21.13 -49.23 -8.30
CA PHE A 209 -19.99 -49.14 -9.21
C PHE A 209 -18.86 -50.06 -8.76
N SER A 210 -18.28 -50.79 -9.71
CA SER A 210 -16.95 -51.39 -9.54
C SER A 210 -15.84 -50.33 -9.57
N GLU A 211 -14.63 -50.67 -9.11
CA GLU A 211 -13.48 -49.76 -9.12
C GLU A 211 -13.16 -49.27 -10.55
N GLU A 212 -13.17 -50.17 -11.54
CA GLU A 212 -12.88 -49.84 -12.94
C GLU A 212 -13.94 -48.90 -13.55
N GLU A 213 -15.22 -49.15 -13.27
CA GLU A 213 -16.32 -48.28 -13.72
C GLU A 213 -16.25 -46.90 -13.05
N ALA A 214 -15.89 -46.84 -11.77
CA ALA A 214 -15.72 -45.60 -11.04
C ALA A 214 -14.56 -44.76 -11.61
N LEU A 215 -13.43 -45.39 -11.95
CA LEU A 215 -12.30 -44.72 -12.60
C LEU A 215 -12.67 -44.18 -13.99
N MET A 216 -13.44 -44.92 -14.78
CA MET A 216 -13.92 -44.47 -16.08
C MET A 216 -14.90 -43.30 -15.97
N GLU A 217 -15.84 -43.35 -15.02
CA GLU A 217 -16.82 -42.26 -14.82
C GLU A 217 -16.13 -41.00 -14.29
N LEU A 218 -15.17 -41.14 -13.38
CA LEU A 218 -14.32 -40.05 -12.90
C LEU A 218 -13.58 -39.38 -14.07
N TYR A 219 -12.93 -40.17 -14.93
CA TYR A 219 -12.21 -39.65 -16.10
C TYR A 219 -13.15 -38.92 -17.06
N ARG A 220 -14.31 -39.51 -17.37
CA ARG A 220 -15.32 -38.93 -18.28
C ARG A 220 -15.79 -37.55 -17.81
N LYS A 221 -15.92 -37.36 -16.50
CA LYS A 221 -16.40 -36.10 -15.90
C LYS A 221 -15.31 -35.05 -15.78
N LEU A 222 -14.07 -35.45 -15.53
CA LEU A 222 -12.93 -34.55 -15.41
C LEU A 222 -12.39 -34.09 -16.77
N ARG A 223 -12.45 -34.95 -17.80
CA ARG A 223 -12.01 -34.66 -19.18
C ARG A 223 -13.12 -34.96 -20.19
N PRO A 224 -14.14 -34.08 -20.31
CA PRO A 224 -15.20 -34.27 -21.28
C PRO A 224 -14.64 -34.13 -22.71
N GLY A 225 -14.68 -35.22 -23.49
CA GLY A 225 -14.24 -35.25 -24.89
C GLY A 225 -13.09 -36.22 -25.19
N GLU A 226 -12.40 -36.72 -24.16
CA GLU A 226 -11.41 -37.80 -24.31
C GLU A 226 -12.05 -39.17 -24.00
N PRO A 227 -11.69 -40.25 -24.72
CA PRO A 227 -12.22 -41.58 -24.44
C PRO A 227 -11.76 -42.04 -23.03
N PRO A 228 -12.68 -42.46 -22.15
CA PRO A 228 -12.32 -42.89 -20.81
C PRO A 228 -11.54 -44.21 -20.84
N THR A 229 -10.43 -44.25 -20.11
CA THR A 229 -9.63 -45.45 -19.89
C THR A 229 -9.35 -45.61 -18.40
N VAL A 230 -9.32 -46.85 -17.91
CA VAL A 230 -9.05 -47.15 -16.49
C VAL A 230 -7.67 -46.62 -16.08
N LEU A 231 -6.65 -46.91 -16.89
CA LEU A 231 -5.27 -46.42 -16.68
C LEU A 231 -5.21 -44.88 -16.65
N GLY A 232 -5.96 -44.22 -17.56
CA GLY A 232 -6.04 -42.77 -17.58
C GLY A 232 -6.71 -42.19 -16.32
N GLY A 233 -7.74 -42.85 -15.80
CA GLY A 233 -8.40 -42.50 -14.54
C GLY A 233 -7.45 -42.59 -13.35
N GLN A 234 -6.71 -43.69 -13.25
CA GLN A 234 -5.76 -43.93 -12.15
C GLN A 234 -4.59 -42.92 -12.18
N GLN A 235 -3.96 -42.73 -13.34
CA GLN A 235 -2.90 -41.72 -13.49
C GLN A 235 -3.40 -40.31 -13.20
N LEU A 236 -4.66 -40.01 -13.53
CA LEU A 236 -5.27 -38.71 -13.25
C LEU A 236 -5.42 -38.49 -11.75
N LEU A 237 -5.93 -39.48 -11.00
CA LEU A 237 -6.03 -39.42 -9.53
C LEU A 237 -4.65 -39.27 -8.88
N ASP A 238 -3.70 -40.12 -9.25
CA ASP A 238 -2.34 -40.10 -8.73
C ASP A 238 -1.69 -38.73 -8.95
N SER A 239 -1.76 -38.21 -10.17
CA SER A 239 -1.20 -36.91 -10.50
C SER A 239 -1.90 -35.73 -9.81
N ARG A 240 -3.14 -35.91 -9.36
CA ARG A 240 -3.95 -34.83 -8.76
C ARG A 240 -3.84 -34.78 -7.25
N PHE A 241 -3.73 -35.90 -6.55
CA PHE A 241 -3.79 -35.95 -5.08
C PHE A 241 -2.59 -36.62 -4.41
N PHE A 242 -1.93 -37.56 -5.10
CA PHE A 242 -0.91 -38.43 -4.49
C PHE A 242 0.52 -38.11 -4.92
N ASP A 243 0.71 -37.39 -6.04
CA ASP A 243 2.03 -36.93 -6.50
C ASP A 243 2.50 -35.70 -5.68
N PRO A 244 3.57 -35.82 -4.86
CA PRO A 244 4.10 -34.71 -4.06
C PRO A 244 4.58 -33.52 -4.89
N LYS A 245 4.92 -33.72 -6.18
CA LYS A 245 5.33 -32.62 -7.06
C LYS A 245 4.17 -31.73 -7.47
N ARG A 246 2.95 -32.28 -7.54
CA ARG A 246 1.75 -31.58 -8.02
C ARG A 246 0.80 -31.19 -6.89
N TYR A 247 0.73 -32.01 -5.84
CA TYR A 247 -0.13 -31.80 -4.69
C TYR A 247 0.68 -31.67 -3.41
N ASP A 248 0.34 -30.69 -2.57
CA ASP A 248 0.99 -30.47 -1.29
C ASP A 248 0.02 -29.77 -0.32
N LEU A 249 -0.24 -30.40 0.83
CA LEU A 249 -0.96 -29.80 1.95
C LEU A 249 -0.07 -28.82 2.72
N GLY A 250 1.25 -28.93 2.59
CA GLY A 250 2.22 -28.27 3.46
C GLY A 250 2.20 -28.85 4.88
N ARG A 251 3.19 -28.44 5.70
CA ARG A 251 3.27 -28.84 7.11
C ARG A 251 2.01 -28.43 7.89
N VAL A 252 1.57 -27.18 7.68
CA VAL A 252 0.37 -26.60 8.32
C VAL A 252 -0.90 -27.36 7.94
N GLY A 253 -1.08 -27.70 6.66
CA GLY A 253 -2.28 -28.37 6.20
C GLY A 253 -2.41 -29.78 6.79
N ARG A 254 -1.30 -30.52 6.84
CA ARG A 254 -1.27 -31.86 7.47
C ARG A 254 -1.55 -31.76 8.97
N TYR A 255 -0.90 -30.84 9.68
CA TYR A 255 -1.15 -30.59 11.11
C TYR A 255 -2.63 -30.28 11.40
N LYS A 256 -3.23 -29.35 10.64
CA LYS A 256 -4.65 -28.97 10.81
C LYS A 256 -5.61 -30.10 10.50
N LEU A 257 -5.35 -30.85 9.43
CA LEU A 257 -6.17 -31.98 9.04
C LEU A 257 -6.16 -33.07 10.13
N ASN A 258 -4.98 -33.38 10.66
CA ASN A 258 -4.81 -34.32 11.77
C ASN A 258 -5.53 -33.84 13.04
N LYS A 259 -5.39 -32.55 13.40
CA LYS A 259 -6.05 -31.95 14.58
C LYS A 259 -7.59 -31.99 14.45
N LYS A 260 -8.14 -31.62 13.30
CA LYS A 260 -9.61 -31.55 13.07
C LYS A 260 -10.25 -32.94 12.97
N LEU A 261 -9.65 -33.85 12.21
CA LEU A 261 -10.19 -35.19 11.96
C LEU A 261 -9.71 -36.25 12.97
N ARG A 262 -8.86 -35.87 13.93
CA ARG A 262 -8.24 -36.75 14.95
C ARG A 262 -7.47 -37.93 14.34
N LEU A 263 -6.71 -37.65 13.28
CA LEU A 263 -5.90 -38.65 12.55
C LEU A 263 -4.47 -38.71 13.11
N GLN A 264 -3.85 -39.89 13.13
CA GLN A 264 -2.47 -40.11 13.55
C GLN A 264 -1.52 -40.33 12.36
N VAL A 265 -1.62 -39.49 11.32
CA VAL A 265 -0.74 -39.54 10.14
C VAL A 265 0.54 -38.72 10.39
N PRO A 266 1.74 -39.21 10.05
CA PRO A 266 2.98 -38.44 10.23
C PRO A 266 2.96 -37.09 9.48
N GLU A 267 3.50 -36.04 10.11
CA GLU A 267 3.58 -34.70 9.49
C GLU A 267 4.48 -34.63 8.25
N THR A 268 5.37 -35.61 8.08
CA THR A 268 6.21 -35.76 6.88
C THR A 268 5.40 -36.11 5.64
N MET A 269 4.21 -36.70 5.80
CA MET A 269 3.32 -37.06 4.71
C MET A 269 2.46 -35.85 4.31
N ARG A 270 2.89 -35.13 3.27
CA ARG A 270 2.24 -33.88 2.84
C ARG A 270 1.20 -34.02 1.72
N VAL A 271 1.03 -35.22 1.16
CA VAL A 271 -0.03 -35.54 0.18
C VAL A 271 -1.26 -36.09 0.90
N LEU A 272 -2.43 -36.08 0.26
CA LEU A 272 -3.63 -36.69 0.83
C LEU A 272 -3.52 -38.21 0.86
N THR A 273 -4.21 -38.83 1.81
CA THR A 273 -4.42 -40.27 1.88
C THR A 273 -5.89 -40.61 1.67
N PRO A 274 -6.24 -41.83 1.19
CA PRO A 274 -7.63 -42.25 1.09
C PRO A 274 -8.39 -42.17 2.43
N GLN A 275 -7.69 -42.44 3.54
CA GLN A 275 -8.23 -42.33 4.90
C GLN A 275 -8.62 -40.89 5.26
N ASP A 276 -7.85 -39.89 4.82
CA ASP A 276 -8.18 -38.47 5.04
C ASP A 276 -9.52 -38.11 4.40
N ILE A 277 -9.75 -38.59 3.17
CA ILE A 277 -10.97 -38.32 2.39
C ILE A 277 -12.17 -38.99 3.04
N LEU A 278 -12.01 -40.26 3.46
CA LEU A 278 -13.06 -41.02 4.13
C LEU A 278 -13.46 -40.38 5.46
N ALA A 279 -12.49 -40.01 6.29
CA ALA A 279 -12.73 -39.33 7.56
C ALA A 279 -13.39 -37.94 7.37
N ALA A 280 -13.01 -37.23 6.31
CA ALA A 280 -13.64 -35.94 5.99
C ALA A 280 -15.12 -36.08 5.61
N VAL A 281 -15.48 -37.16 4.90
CA VAL A 281 -16.87 -37.50 4.56
C VAL A 281 -17.65 -37.96 5.78
N ASP A 282 -17.06 -38.81 6.64
CA ASP A 282 -17.70 -39.24 7.90
C ASP A 282 -18.04 -38.02 8.78
N TYR A 283 -17.09 -37.10 8.96
CA TYR A 283 -17.34 -35.88 9.74
C TYR A 283 -18.45 -35.02 9.12
N LEU A 284 -18.54 -34.92 7.79
CA LEU A 284 -19.61 -34.18 7.12
C LEU A 284 -20.98 -34.79 7.43
N ILE A 285 -21.10 -36.12 7.41
CA ILE A 285 -22.35 -36.83 7.70
C ILE A 285 -22.73 -36.66 9.18
N ASN A 286 -21.75 -36.73 10.09
CA ASN A 286 -21.97 -36.55 11.52
C ASN A 286 -22.54 -35.16 11.89
N LEU A 287 -22.24 -34.12 11.11
CA LEU A 287 -22.80 -32.77 11.31
C LEU A 287 -24.31 -32.69 11.07
N GLU A 288 -24.89 -33.55 10.22
CA GLU A 288 -26.35 -33.63 10.05
C GLU A 288 -27.06 -34.13 11.32
N TYR A 289 -26.32 -34.82 12.20
CA TYR A 289 -26.80 -35.33 13.48
C TYR A 289 -26.35 -34.48 14.68
N ASP A 290 -25.87 -33.25 14.43
CA ASP A 290 -25.32 -32.33 15.44
C ASP A 290 -24.11 -32.91 16.22
N ILE A 291 -23.40 -33.90 15.64
CA ILE A 291 -22.18 -34.49 16.21
C ILE A 291 -20.95 -33.83 15.58
N GLY A 292 -20.50 -32.73 16.18
CA GLY A 292 -19.30 -32.00 15.76
C GLY A 292 -19.49 -30.49 15.81
N SER A 293 -18.49 -29.74 15.33
CA SER A 293 -18.55 -28.28 15.19
C SER A 293 -18.26 -27.83 13.75
N ILE A 294 -18.98 -26.79 13.33
CA ILE A 294 -18.71 -26.04 12.10
C ILE A 294 -17.49 -25.13 12.27
N ASP A 295 -16.90 -24.69 11.16
CA ASP A 295 -15.72 -23.83 11.16
C ASP A 295 -16.08 -22.41 10.73
N ASP A 296 -15.57 -21.43 11.48
CA ASP A 296 -15.55 -20.04 11.03
C ASP A 296 -14.30 -19.78 10.18
N ILE A 297 -14.51 -19.47 8.90
CA ILE A 297 -13.44 -19.22 7.92
C ILE A 297 -12.72 -17.88 8.19
N ASP A 298 -13.36 -16.97 8.91
CA ASP A 298 -12.85 -15.63 9.19
C ASP A 298 -12.04 -15.59 10.50
N HIS A 299 -12.18 -16.60 11.36
CA HIS A 299 -11.33 -16.80 12.54
C HIS A 299 -9.84 -16.84 12.19
N LEU A 300 -8.97 -16.16 12.97
CA LEU A 300 -7.53 -16.13 12.70
C LEU A 300 -6.82 -17.47 12.92
N GLY A 301 -7.42 -18.45 13.60
CA GLY A 301 -6.91 -19.84 13.59
C GLY A 301 -7.11 -20.54 12.24
N ASN A 302 -7.97 -19.99 11.38
CA ASN A 302 -8.29 -20.49 10.04
C ASN A 302 -7.69 -19.65 8.92
N ARG A 303 -7.11 -18.50 9.25
CA ARG A 303 -6.37 -17.62 8.34
C ARG A 303 -4.91 -17.57 8.73
N ARG A 304 -4.02 -17.53 7.74
CA ARG A 304 -2.57 -17.43 7.97
C ARG A 304 -1.96 -16.33 7.14
N VAL A 305 -0.86 -15.80 7.64
CA VAL A 305 -0.04 -14.80 7.00
C VAL A 305 1.06 -15.48 6.20
N ARG A 306 1.12 -15.17 4.91
CA ARG A 306 2.26 -15.42 4.04
C ARG A 306 3.15 -14.19 4.06
N SER A 307 4.27 -14.32 4.75
CA SER A 307 5.30 -13.29 4.81
C SER A 307 6.21 -13.34 3.57
N VAL A 308 7.11 -12.36 3.46
CA VAL A 308 8.00 -12.17 2.29
C VAL A 308 8.75 -13.43 1.87
N GLY A 309 9.34 -14.15 2.82
CA GLY A 309 10.14 -15.32 2.53
C GLY A 309 9.35 -16.41 1.82
N GLU A 310 8.12 -16.69 2.28
CA GLU A 310 7.26 -17.69 1.66
C GLU A 310 6.73 -17.23 0.29
N LEU A 311 6.41 -15.93 0.15
CA LEU A 311 6.01 -15.39 -1.14
C LEU A 311 7.13 -15.55 -2.18
N LEU A 312 8.38 -15.25 -1.80
CA LEU A 312 9.55 -15.46 -2.66
C LEU A 312 9.82 -16.94 -2.93
N GLN A 313 9.70 -17.81 -1.92
CA GLN A 313 9.81 -19.25 -2.08
C GLN A 313 8.86 -19.77 -3.18
N ASN A 314 7.60 -19.32 -3.16
CA ASN A 314 6.62 -19.69 -4.18
C ASN A 314 7.00 -19.21 -5.58
N GLN A 315 7.62 -18.03 -5.72
CA GLN A 315 8.06 -17.53 -7.03
C GLN A 315 9.29 -18.26 -7.54
N VAL A 316 10.25 -18.55 -6.65
CA VAL A 316 11.42 -19.37 -6.97
C VAL A 316 10.96 -20.75 -7.46
N ARG A 317 10.01 -21.37 -6.77
CA ARG A 317 9.40 -22.65 -7.19
C ARG A 317 8.82 -22.59 -8.60
N VAL A 318 8.04 -21.56 -8.93
CA VAL A 318 7.48 -21.37 -10.28
C VAL A 318 8.58 -21.23 -11.32
N GLY A 319 9.64 -20.47 -11.01
CA GLY A 319 10.81 -20.32 -11.86
C GLY A 319 11.57 -21.63 -12.07
N LEU A 320 11.78 -22.40 -11.00
CA LEU A 320 12.41 -23.72 -11.02
C LEU A 320 11.59 -24.71 -11.84
N ASN A 321 10.27 -24.83 -11.63
CA ASN A 321 9.42 -25.74 -12.43
C ASN A 321 9.51 -25.47 -13.95
N ARG A 322 9.63 -24.20 -14.36
CA ARG A 322 9.87 -23.83 -15.77
C ARG A 322 11.26 -24.29 -16.23
N LEU A 323 12.26 -24.17 -15.36
CA LEU A 323 13.63 -24.61 -15.60
C LEU A 323 13.75 -26.14 -15.70
N GLU A 324 13.05 -26.92 -14.86
CA GLU A 324 13.02 -28.40 -14.94
C GLU A 324 12.58 -28.87 -16.32
N ARG A 325 11.51 -28.27 -16.85
CA ARG A 325 11.00 -28.63 -18.18
C ARG A 325 12.07 -28.42 -19.26
N ILE A 326 12.77 -27.28 -19.22
CA ILE A 326 13.82 -26.93 -20.17
C ILE A 326 15.03 -27.87 -20.02
N ILE A 327 15.41 -28.21 -18.78
CA ILE A 327 16.53 -29.13 -18.52
C ILE A 327 16.20 -30.52 -19.07
N ARG A 328 15.00 -31.07 -18.79
CA ARG A 328 14.57 -32.39 -19.32
C ARG A 328 14.57 -32.45 -20.83
N GLU A 329 14.05 -31.39 -21.46
CA GLU A 329 14.00 -31.30 -22.92
C GLU A 329 15.42 -31.23 -23.52
N ARG A 330 16.32 -30.42 -22.95
CA ARG A 330 17.72 -30.32 -23.39
C ARG A 330 18.52 -31.60 -23.18
N MET A 331 18.32 -32.30 -22.06
CA MET A 331 18.98 -33.59 -21.80
C MET A 331 18.61 -34.65 -22.83
N THR A 332 17.41 -34.55 -23.42
CA THR A 332 16.93 -35.52 -24.42
C THR A 332 17.40 -35.17 -25.84
N VAL A 333 17.53 -33.88 -26.15
CA VAL A 333 17.87 -33.39 -27.50
C VAL A 333 19.38 -33.34 -27.75
N SER A 334 20.19 -33.11 -26.71
CA SER A 334 21.64 -32.89 -26.84
C SER A 334 22.44 -34.17 -26.66
N ASP A 335 23.60 -34.27 -27.31
CA ASP A 335 24.50 -35.42 -27.16
C ASP A 335 25.09 -35.53 -25.75
N ALA A 336 25.01 -36.74 -25.16
CA ALA A 336 25.37 -37.00 -23.76
C ALA A 336 26.84 -36.69 -23.41
N GLU A 337 27.77 -36.86 -24.34
CA GLU A 337 29.22 -36.63 -24.09
C GLU A 337 29.58 -35.14 -23.93
N VAL A 338 28.87 -34.26 -24.66
CA VAL A 338 29.14 -32.80 -24.67
C VAL A 338 28.42 -32.08 -23.52
N LEU A 339 27.45 -32.73 -22.89
CA LEU A 339 26.66 -32.13 -21.82
C LEU A 339 27.51 -31.81 -20.59
N THR A 340 27.37 -30.57 -20.12
CA THR A 340 27.86 -30.08 -18.84
C THR A 340 26.71 -29.52 -18.01
N PRO A 341 26.80 -29.49 -16.67
CA PRO A 341 25.78 -28.86 -15.84
C PRO A 341 25.48 -27.40 -16.26
N ALA A 342 26.52 -26.62 -16.58
CA ALA A 342 26.36 -25.22 -16.99
C ALA A 342 25.61 -25.05 -18.34
N SER A 343 25.76 -25.98 -19.30
CA SER A 343 25.03 -25.90 -20.58
C SER A 343 23.54 -26.23 -20.44
N LEU A 344 23.19 -27.05 -19.44
CA LEU A 344 21.81 -27.47 -19.20
C LEU A 344 20.98 -26.38 -18.50
N VAL A 345 21.59 -25.67 -17.55
CA VAL A 345 20.90 -24.69 -16.71
C VAL A 345 20.86 -23.34 -17.39
N ASN A 346 19.65 -22.87 -17.73
CA ASN A 346 19.42 -21.51 -18.19
C ASN A 346 18.82 -20.66 -17.06
N PRO A 347 19.48 -19.60 -16.58
CA PRO A 347 18.97 -18.80 -15.45
C PRO A 347 17.74 -17.94 -15.80
N LYS A 348 17.47 -17.69 -17.10
CA LYS A 348 16.42 -16.75 -17.54
C LYS A 348 15.01 -17.01 -16.96
N PRO A 349 14.47 -18.24 -16.90
CA PRO A 349 13.13 -18.49 -16.39
C PRO A 349 12.98 -18.11 -14.90
N LEU A 350 14.01 -18.37 -14.10
CA LEU A 350 14.01 -18.03 -12.68
C LEU A 350 14.11 -16.52 -12.48
N VAL A 351 15.08 -15.88 -13.13
CA VAL A 351 15.25 -14.41 -13.05
C VAL A 351 14.00 -13.69 -13.55
N ALA A 352 13.36 -14.18 -14.60
CA ALA A 352 12.11 -13.62 -15.10
C ALA A 352 10.97 -13.73 -14.08
N ALA A 353 10.80 -14.89 -13.42
CA ALA A 353 9.76 -15.07 -12.40
C ALA A 353 9.96 -14.13 -11.19
N ILE A 354 11.21 -13.98 -10.73
CA ILE A 354 11.54 -13.06 -9.64
C ILE A 354 11.32 -11.60 -10.06
N LYS A 355 11.79 -11.20 -11.25
CA LYS A 355 11.58 -9.84 -11.79
C LYS A 355 10.10 -9.52 -11.98
N GLU A 356 9.30 -10.48 -12.46
CA GLU A 356 7.85 -10.34 -12.62
C GLU A 356 7.16 -10.10 -11.27
N PHE A 357 7.54 -10.86 -10.23
CA PHE A 357 7.02 -10.67 -8.88
C PHE A 357 7.38 -9.28 -8.34
N PHE A 358 8.63 -8.87 -8.39
CA PHE A 358 9.03 -7.57 -7.85
C PHE A 358 8.47 -6.40 -8.66
N GLY A 359 8.32 -6.54 -9.98
CA GLY A 359 7.86 -5.47 -10.88
C GLY A 359 6.35 -5.28 -10.90
N SER A 360 5.60 -6.37 -11.06
CA SER A 360 4.17 -6.35 -11.42
C SER A 360 3.23 -6.91 -10.34
N SER A 361 3.75 -7.54 -9.28
CA SER A 361 2.89 -8.09 -8.22
C SER A 361 2.18 -6.97 -7.44
N GLN A 362 0.90 -7.20 -7.12
CA GLN A 362 0.13 -6.33 -6.23
C GLN A 362 0.73 -6.25 -4.81
N LEU A 363 1.48 -7.27 -4.40
CA LEU A 363 2.12 -7.35 -3.08
C LEU A 363 3.46 -6.60 -3.03
N SER A 364 4.13 -6.43 -4.18
CA SER A 364 5.38 -5.65 -4.28
C SER A 364 5.03 -4.19 -4.57
N GLN A 365 4.92 -3.39 -3.51
CA GLN A 365 4.47 -2.01 -3.60
C GLN A 365 5.63 -1.03 -3.50
N PHE A 366 5.52 0.13 -4.15
CA PHE A 366 6.42 1.25 -3.86
C PHE A 366 6.30 1.60 -2.39
N MET A 367 7.45 1.77 -1.73
CA MET A 367 7.45 2.12 -0.32
C MET A 367 6.76 3.47 -0.11
N ASP A 368 5.94 3.55 0.94
CA ASP A 368 5.34 4.82 1.37
C ASP A 368 6.34 5.49 2.31
N GLN A 369 7.02 6.49 1.78
CA GLN A 369 8.13 7.23 2.41
C GLN A 369 7.76 8.69 2.62
N THR A 370 6.46 8.98 2.80
CA THR A 370 6.03 10.33 3.16
C THR A 370 6.71 10.78 4.45
N ASN A 371 6.71 9.93 5.48
CA ASN A 371 7.41 10.10 6.75
C ASN A 371 7.78 8.72 7.37
N PRO A 372 8.59 8.67 8.45
CA PRO A 372 9.05 7.40 9.03
C PRO A 372 7.93 6.49 9.58
N LEU A 373 6.81 7.07 10.04
CA LEU A 373 5.65 6.29 10.51
C LEU A 373 4.93 5.61 9.33
N ALA A 374 4.82 6.30 8.19
CA ALA A 374 4.28 5.73 6.96
C ALA A 374 5.10 4.51 6.49
N GLU A 375 6.43 4.61 6.59
CA GLU A 375 7.32 3.50 6.26
C GLU A 375 7.09 2.28 7.16
N LEU A 376 7.04 2.51 8.46
CA LEU A 376 6.91 1.46 9.46
C LEU A 376 5.57 0.74 9.36
N THR A 377 4.48 1.50 9.21
CA THR A 377 3.13 0.94 9.02
C THR A 377 3.01 0.16 7.72
N HIS A 378 3.65 0.61 6.63
CA HIS A 378 3.65 -0.13 5.37
C HIS A 378 4.37 -1.48 5.49
N LYS A 379 5.51 -1.56 6.19
CA LYS A 379 6.23 -2.83 6.45
C LYS A 379 5.42 -3.82 7.29
N ARG A 380 4.52 -3.34 8.14
CA ARG A 380 3.63 -4.13 9.03
C ARG A 380 2.23 -4.36 8.47
N ARG A 381 1.99 -4.00 7.21
CA ARG A 381 0.69 -4.13 6.56
C ARG A 381 0.34 -5.59 6.24
N LEU A 382 -0.92 -5.94 6.43
CA LEU A 382 -1.56 -7.18 6.03
C LEU A 382 -2.54 -6.91 4.89
N SER A 383 -2.48 -7.71 3.83
CA SER A 383 -3.38 -7.62 2.68
C SER A 383 -4.09 -8.95 2.44
N ALA A 384 -5.42 -8.95 2.41
CA ALA A 384 -6.21 -10.10 1.96
C ALA A 384 -6.25 -10.23 0.43
N LEU A 385 -5.76 -9.21 -0.29
CA LEU A 385 -5.70 -9.13 -1.74
C LEU A 385 -4.45 -9.83 -2.30
N GLY A 386 -4.46 -10.07 -3.61
CA GLY A 386 -3.31 -10.62 -4.36
C GLY A 386 -3.48 -12.09 -4.73
N PRO A 387 -2.45 -12.69 -5.37
CA PRO A 387 -2.50 -14.08 -5.85
C PRO A 387 -2.79 -15.07 -4.73
N GLY A 388 -3.79 -15.93 -4.90
CA GLY A 388 -4.22 -16.89 -3.86
C GLY A 388 -5.06 -16.29 -2.72
N GLY A 389 -5.23 -14.97 -2.69
CA GLY A 389 -6.14 -14.26 -1.80
C GLY A 389 -7.50 -13.96 -2.46
N LEU A 390 -8.15 -12.91 -2.00
CA LEU A 390 -9.45 -12.44 -2.49
C LEU A 390 -9.26 -11.31 -3.51
N THR A 391 -10.22 -11.18 -4.44
CA THR A 391 -10.33 -9.97 -5.26
C THR A 391 -11.32 -8.99 -4.61
N ARG A 392 -11.14 -7.70 -4.86
CA ARG A 392 -11.98 -6.63 -4.26
C ARG A 392 -13.48 -6.85 -4.51
N GLU A 393 -13.83 -7.28 -5.71
CA GLU A 393 -15.22 -7.50 -6.16
C GLU A 393 -15.86 -8.76 -5.58
N ARG A 394 -15.05 -9.79 -5.24
CA ARG A 394 -15.56 -11.05 -4.68
C ARG A 394 -15.57 -11.08 -3.16
N ALA A 395 -14.90 -10.13 -2.51
CA ALA A 395 -14.87 -10.05 -1.07
C ALA A 395 -16.20 -9.50 -0.53
N GLY A 396 -16.95 -10.38 0.13
CA GLY A 396 -18.20 -10.01 0.82
C GLY A 396 -17.96 -9.18 2.08
N PHE A 397 -19.05 -8.77 2.72
CA PHE A 397 -19.03 -7.91 3.92
C PHE A 397 -18.37 -8.59 5.13
N ALA A 398 -18.68 -9.87 5.39
CA ALA A 398 -18.15 -10.61 6.55
C ALA A 398 -16.60 -10.60 6.63
N VAL A 399 -15.92 -10.70 5.49
CA VAL A 399 -14.45 -10.69 5.45
C VAL A 399 -13.85 -9.32 5.77
N ARG A 400 -14.63 -8.25 5.58
CA ARG A 400 -14.22 -6.86 5.87
C ARG A 400 -14.50 -6.47 7.30
N ASP A 401 -15.32 -7.24 8.01
CA ASP A 401 -15.75 -6.94 9.35
C ASP A 401 -14.66 -7.28 10.38
N ILE A 402 -14.82 -6.76 11.60
CA ILE A 402 -13.89 -6.98 12.71
C ILE A 402 -14.30 -8.26 13.43
N HIS A 403 -13.40 -9.24 13.47
CA HIS A 403 -13.61 -10.49 14.19
C HIS A 403 -12.99 -10.42 15.60
N PRO A 404 -13.61 -10.99 16.66
CA PRO A 404 -13.03 -11.05 18.01
C PRO A 404 -11.61 -11.62 18.11
N SER A 405 -11.24 -12.56 17.23
CA SER A 405 -9.89 -13.14 17.15
C SER A 405 -8.81 -12.13 16.74
N HIS A 406 -9.19 -10.98 16.16
CA HIS A 406 -8.27 -9.90 15.80
C HIS A 406 -7.61 -9.25 17.02
N TYR A 407 -8.19 -9.37 18.21
CA TYR A 407 -7.65 -8.79 19.44
C TYR A 407 -6.16 -9.14 19.62
N GLY A 408 -5.34 -8.11 19.81
CA GLY A 408 -3.89 -8.26 20.00
C GLY A 408 -3.10 -8.70 18.76
N ARG A 409 -3.75 -8.94 17.61
CA ARG A 409 -3.16 -9.50 16.39
C ARG A 409 -3.25 -8.53 15.20
N ILE A 410 -4.46 -8.09 14.88
CA ILE A 410 -4.75 -7.14 13.81
C ILE A 410 -5.44 -5.94 14.42
N CYS A 411 -4.99 -4.73 14.09
CA CYS A 411 -5.61 -3.53 14.62
C CYS A 411 -7.05 -3.38 14.08
N PRO A 412 -8.05 -3.15 14.95
CA PRO A 412 -9.44 -2.94 14.53
C PRO A 412 -9.69 -1.54 13.95
N ILE A 413 -8.77 -0.58 14.19
CA ILE A 413 -8.95 0.84 13.82
C ILE A 413 -8.22 1.19 12.52
N GLU A 414 -6.96 0.76 12.35
CA GLU A 414 -6.15 1.18 11.20
C GLU A 414 -6.49 0.36 9.94
N THR A 415 -7.39 0.91 9.11
CA THR A 415 -7.73 0.42 7.77
C THR A 415 -7.94 1.61 6.82
N PRO A 416 -7.72 1.46 5.50
CA PRO A 416 -8.12 2.49 4.54
C PRO A 416 -9.64 2.75 4.56
N GLU A 417 -10.05 4.02 4.41
CA GLU A 417 -11.47 4.44 4.34
C GLU A 417 -12.16 4.08 3.01
N GLY A 418 -11.37 3.79 1.97
CA GLY A 418 -11.86 3.56 0.61
C GLY A 418 -12.36 2.14 0.35
N PRO A 419 -12.41 1.69 -0.92
CA PRO A 419 -12.95 0.37 -1.30
C PRO A 419 -12.16 -0.82 -0.73
N ASN A 420 -11.00 -0.58 -0.11
CA ASN A 420 -10.16 -1.59 0.54
C ASN A 420 -10.41 -1.71 2.05
N ALA A 421 -11.41 -1.01 2.61
CA ALA A 421 -11.75 -1.12 4.03
C ALA A 421 -11.95 -2.59 4.45
N GLY A 422 -11.27 -3.00 5.53
CA GLY A 422 -11.28 -4.36 6.09
C GLY A 422 -10.45 -5.39 5.31
N LEU A 423 -10.05 -5.09 4.07
CA LEU A 423 -9.20 -5.99 3.26
C LEU A 423 -7.71 -5.71 3.45
N ILE A 424 -7.38 -4.51 3.93
CA ILE A 424 -6.03 -4.10 4.28
C ILE A 424 -6.06 -3.65 5.73
N GLY A 425 -5.29 -4.32 6.57
CA GLY A 425 -5.12 -3.98 7.98
C GLY A 425 -3.65 -3.82 8.34
N SER A 426 -3.39 -3.36 9.56
CA SER A 426 -2.05 -3.31 10.15
C SER A 426 -1.94 -4.30 11.30
N LEU A 427 -0.76 -4.88 11.47
CA LEU A 427 -0.46 -5.68 12.66
C LEU A 427 -0.58 -4.83 13.93
N ALA A 428 -1.11 -5.44 14.98
CA ALA A 428 -1.11 -4.84 16.30
C ALA A 428 0.32 -4.68 16.85
N THR A 429 0.50 -3.88 17.89
CA THR A 429 1.82 -3.52 18.45
C THR A 429 2.66 -4.73 18.85
N HIS A 430 2.06 -5.73 19.52
CA HIS A 430 2.77 -6.89 20.07
C HIS A 430 2.63 -8.17 19.22
N ALA A 431 1.90 -8.09 18.10
CA ALA A 431 1.62 -9.24 17.27
C ALA A 431 2.90 -9.80 16.63
N ARG A 432 3.03 -11.13 16.64
CA ARG A 432 4.08 -11.88 15.96
C ARG A 432 3.48 -12.93 15.02
N VAL A 433 4.29 -13.36 14.06
CA VAL A 433 3.94 -14.47 13.16
C VAL A 433 4.79 -15.67 13.55
N ASN A 434 4.16 -16.79 13.81
CA ASN A 434 4.87 -18.03 14.14
C ASN A 434 5.36 -18.78 12.90
N GLN A 435 6.03 -19.91 13.11
CA GLN A 435 6.60 -20.72 12.02
C GLN A 435 5.55 -21.29 11.06
N TYR A 436 4.30 -21.44 11.51
CA TYR A 436 3.17 -21.91 10.69
C TYR A 436 2.45 -20.78 9.95
N GLY A 437 2.82 -19.52 10.21
CA GLY A 437 2.18 -18.34 9.63
C GLY A 437 0.93 -17.88 10.39
N PHE A 438 0.63 -18.40 11.58
CA PHE A 438 -0.45 -17.88 12.42
C PHE A 438 0.00 -16.66 13.22
N LEU A 439 -0.95 -15.79 13.52
CA LEU A 439 -0.72 -14.61 14.34
C LEU A 439 -0.84 -14.97 15.82
N GLU A 440 0.21 -14.62 16.56
CA GLU A 440 0.30 -14.81 18.00
C GLU A 440 0.36 -13.46 18.71
N THR A 441 -0.14 -13.45 19.94
CA THR A 441 -0.09 -12.28 20.80
C THR A 441 0.29 -12.71 22.22
N PRO A 442 1.06 -11.91 22.98
CA PRO A 442 1.56 -12.33 24.28
C PRO A 442 0.54 -12.09 25.40
N PHE A 443 0.52 -12.97 26.40
CA PHE A 443 -0.29 -12.85 27.61
C PHE A 443 0.52 -13.24 28.85
N ARG A 444 0.15 -12.69 30.01
CA ARG A 444 0.75 -13.05 31.30
C ARG A 444 -0.15 -14.06 32.03
N PRO A 445 0.43 -15.14 32.60
CA PRO A 445 -0.35 -16.09 33.38
C PRO A 445 -0.82 -15.47 34.70
N VAL A 446 -2.03 -15.84 35.11
CA VAL A 446 -2.65 -15.45 36.37
C VAL A 446 -2.85 -16.71 37.21
N GLU A 447 -2.37 -16.69 38.45
CA GLU A 447 -2.52 -17.82 39.38
C GLU A 447 -3.19 -17.33 40.66
N ASN A 448 -4.34 -17.92 41.03
CA ASN A 448 -5.13 -17.55 42.21
C ASN A 448 -5.42 -16.04 42.28
N GLY A 449 -5.79 -15.42 41.14
CA GLY A 449 -6.07 -13.99 41.04
C GLY A 449 -4.85 -13.07 41.06
N ARG A 450 -3.62 -13.61 41.11
CA ARG A 450 -2.36 -12.86 41.06
C ARG A 450 -1.69 -12.98 39.69
N VAL A 451 -1.43 -11.84 39.06
CA VAL A 451 -0.65 -11.74 37.82
C VAL A 451 0.82 -12.07 38.12
N ARG A 452 1.35 -13.09 37.44
CA ARG A 452 2.74 -13.54 37.63
C ARG A 452 3.69 -12.71 36.78
N TYR A 453 4.21 -11.61 37.35
CA TYR A 453 5.22 -10.78 36.71
C TYR A 453 6.61 -11.42 36.64
N ASP A 454 6.84 -12.46 37.43
CA ASP A 454 8.08 -13.23 37.51
C ASP A 454 8.23 -14.24 36.37
N LEU A 455 7.15 -14.61 35.68
CA LEU A 455 7.17 -15.48 34.51
C LEU A 455 7.18 -14.67 33.21
N PRO A 456 7.86 -15.17 32.15
CA PRO A 456 7.81 -14.52 30.84
C PRO A 456 6.39 -14.64 30.23
N PRO A 457 5.95 -13.64 29.43
CA PRO A 457 4.69 -13.75 28.71
C PRO A 457 4.68 -14.92 27.72
N VAL A 458 3.53 -15.59 27.62
CA VAL A 458 3.29 -16.70 26.70
C VAL A 458 2.63 -16.16 25.44
N TYR A 459 3.19 -16.46 24.28
CA TYR A 459 2.58 -16.14 22.99
C TYR A 459 1.56 -17.22 22.63
N MET A 460 0.32 -16.82 22.37
CA MET A 460 -0.78 -17.75 22.03
C MET A 460 -1.40 -17.43 20.68
N THR A 461 -1.71 -18.47 19.91
CA THR A 461 -2.50 -18.37 18.68
C THR A 461 -3.98 -18.11 19.01
N ALA A 462 -4.78 -17.73 18.02
CA ALA A 462 -6.20 -17.46 18.23
C ALA A 462 -6.98 -18.70 18.68
N ASP A 463 -6.61 -19.89 18.20
CA ASP A 463 -7.27 -21.13 18.61
C ASP A 463 -6.86 -21.62 20.00
N GLU A 464 -5.63 -21.35 20.44
CA GLU A 464 -5.20 -21.65 21.82
C GLU A 464 -5.86 -20.70 22.82
N GLU A 465 -6.01 -19.43 22.46
CA GLU A 465 -6.65 -18.42 23.31
C GLU A 465 -8.12 -18.72 23.61
N ASP A 466 -8.86 -19.30 22.65
CA ASP A 466 -10.28 -19.61 22.81
C ASP A 466 -10.56 -20.62 23.95
N ASP A 467 -9.56 -21.41 24.36
CA ASP A 467 -9.66 -22.38 25.45
C ASP A 467 -9.42 -21.76 26.85
N PHE A 468 -8.98 -20.51 26.94
CA PHE A 468 -8.66 -19.82 28.20
C PHE A 468 -9.53 -18.59 28.45
N ARG A 469 -9.70 -18.23 29.73
CA ARG A 469 -10.37 -16.98 30.14
C ARG A 469 -9.34 -15.87 30.24
N VAL A 470 -9.40 -14.91 29.31
CA VAL A 470 -8.40 -13.85 29.17
C VAL A 470 -8.98 -12.50 29.58
N ALA A 471 -8.37 -11.86 30.57
CA ALA A 471 -8.66 -10.49 30.99
C ALA A 471 -7.95 -9.46 30.11
N ALA A 472 -8.55 -8.26 30.00
CA ALA A 472 -7.97 -7.15 29.25
C ALA A 472 -6.78 -6.51 29.98
N GLY A 473 -5.92 -5.79 29.24
CA GLY A 473 -4.66 -5.26 29.76
C GLY A 473 -4.79 -4.00 30.63
N ASP A 474 -5.99 -3.42 30.66
CA ASP A 474 -6.44 -2.28 31.45
C ASP A 474 -7.17 -2.70 32.74
N ALA A 475 -7.31 -4.01 33.00
CA ALA A 475 -7.95 -4.49 34.21
C ALA A 475 -7.21 -3.99 35.47
N PRO A 476 -7.93 -3.46 36.48
CA PRO A 476 -7.30 -2.84 37.65
C PRO A 476 -6.58 -3.88 38.51
N ILE A 477 -5.34 -3.56 38.88
CA ILE A 477 -4.46 -4.41 39.68
C ILE A 477 -3.94 -3.66 40.92
N ASP A 478 -3.73 -4.38 42.02
CA ASP A 478 -3.08 -3.84 43.21
C ASP A 478 -1.54 -3.80 43.07
N GLU A 479 -0.85 -3.19 44.04
CA GLU A 479 0.61 -3.10 44.04
C GLU A 479 1.32 -4.47 44.11
N ASN A 480 0.62 -5.52 44.56
CA ASN A 480 1.12 -6.89 44.67
C ASN A 480 0.80 -7.75 43.43
N GLY A 481 0.08 -7.19 42.45
CA GLY A 481 -0.34 -7.82 41.21
C GLY A 481 -1.65 -8.62 41.29
N HIS A 482 -2.48 -8.45 42.32
CA HIS A 482 -3.82 -9.06 42.37
C HIS A 482 -4.85 -8.22 41.63
N LEU A 483 -5.78 -8.90 40.95
CA LEU A 483 -6.90 -8.24 40.29
C LEU A 483 -7.88 -7.65 41.31
N ILE A 484 -8.32 -6.42 41.06
CA ILE A 484 -9.25 -5.68 41.92
C ILE A 484 -10.68 -5.85 41.41
N GLY A 485 -11.63 -6.05 42.32
CA GLY A 485 -13.06 -6.10 42.04
C GLY A 485 -13.69 -7.49 42.23
N PRO A 486 -15.00 -7.57 42.47
CA PRO A 486 -15.70 -8.85 42.64
C PRO A 486 -15.86 -9.63 41.32
N GLU A 487 -15.93 -8.91 40.20
CA GLU A 487 -16.06 -9.45 38.86
C GLU A 487 -15.06 -8.75 37.92
N VAL A 488 -14.41 -9.54 37.06
CA VAL A 488 -13.45 -9.08 36.06
C VAL A 488 -14.03 -9.40 34.67
N PRO A 489 -14.07 -8.44 33.74
CA PRO A 489 -14.47 -8.71 32.37
C PRO A 489 -13.40 -9.57 31.68
N VAL A 490 -13.83 -10.70 31.12
CA VAL A 490 -12.98 -11.66 30.41
C VAL A 490 -13.57 -12.02 29.07
N ARG A 491 -12.68 -12.40 28.15
CA ARG A 491 -13.05 -13.01 26.88
C ARG A 491 -12.84 -14.51 26.97
N TYR A 492 -13.84 -15.26 26.56
CA TYR A 492 -13.83 -16.72 26.52
C TYR A 492 -14.61 -17.21 25.30
N ARG A 493 -13.98 -18.04 24.45
CA ARG A 493 -14.57 -18.54 23.20
C ARG A 493 -15.26 -17.45 22.36
N GLN A 494 -14.55 -16.34 22.16
CA GLN A 494 -15.00 -15.18 21.37
C GLN A 494 -16.16 -14.37 21.97
N GLU A 495 -16.70 -14.76 23.13
CA GLU A 495 -17.73 -14.03 23.87
C GLU A 495 -17.12 -13.19 25.01
N PHE A 496 -17.74 -12.06 25.30
CA PHE A 496 -17.41 -11.22 26.45
C PHE A 496 -18.29 -11.63 27.63
N SER A 497 -17.68 -12.06 28.72
CA SER A 497 -18.35 -12.49 29.95
C SER A 497 -17.66 -11.90 31.18
N THR A 498 -18.28 -11.99 32.36
CA THR A 498 -17.63 -11.62 33.63
C THR A 498 -17.33 -12.87 34.44
N THR A 499 -16.22 -12.86 35.19
CA THR A 499 -15.80 -13.97 36.04
C THR A 499 -15.15 -13.48 37.33
N THR A 500 -14.90 -14.36 38.28
CA THR A 500 -14.18 -14.00 39.51
C THR A 500 -12.68 -13.91 39.24
N PRO A 501 -11.92 -13.06 39.97
CA PRO A 501 -10.46 -12.95 39.83
C PRO A 501 -9.70 -14.29 39.84
N GLU A 502 -10.17 -15.25 40.64
CA GLU A 502 -9.55 -16.58 40.80
C GLU A 502 -9.69 -17.48 39.57
N GLN A 503 -10.69 -17.23 38.73
CA GLN A 503 -10.99 -18.01 37.52
C GLN A 503 -10.32 -17.45 36.26
N VAL A 504 -9.63 -16.31 36.36
CA VAL A 504 -8.88 -15.70 35.26
C VAL A 504 -7.60 -16.50 35.03
N ASP A 505 -7.40 -16.99 33.82
CA ASP A 505 -6.22 -17.79 33.46
C ASP A 505 -5.06 -16.89 33.00
N TYR A 506 -5.37 -15.86 32.21
CA TYR A 506 -4.38 -14.97 31.61
C TYR A 506 -4.86 -13.51 31.56
N ILE A 507 -3.92 -12.57 31.49
CA ILE A 507 -4.16 -11.15 31.27
C ILE A 507 -3.30 -10.63 30.10
N ALA A 508 -3.83 -9.70 29.30
CA ALA A 508 -3.04 -9.04 28.26
C ALA A 508 -1.86 -8.25 28.86
N VAL A 509 -0.77 -8.14 28.11
CA VAL A 509 0.49 -7.55 28.61
C VAL A 509 0.42 -6.03 28.72
N SER A 510 -0.36 -5.40 27.85
CA SER A 510 -0.47 -3.95 27.75
C SER A 510 -1.83 -3.53 27.19
N PRO A 511 -2.41 -2.40 27.62
CA PRO A 511 -3.64 -1.88 27.02
C PRO A 511 -3.49 -1.53 25.53
N VAL A 512 -2.32 -1.06 25.09
CA VAL A 512 -2.06 -0.75 23.66
C VAL A 512 -1.82 -2.00 22.79
N GLN A 513 -1.89 -3.20 23.37
CA GLN A 513 -1.71 -4.47 22.65
C GLN A 513 -2.73 -4.64 21.51
N ILE A 514 -3.93 -4.05 21.65
CA ILE A 514 -5.03 -4.21 20.68
C ILE A 514 -4.89 -3.35 19.42
N VAL A 515 -4.12 -2.25 19.50
CA VAL A 515 -4.01 -1.26 18.43
C VAL A 515 -2.72 -1.41 17.62
N SER A 516 -2.65 -0.75 16.46
CA SER A 516 -1.43 -0.66 15.66
C SER A 516 -0.47 0.40 16.23
N VAL A 517 0.74 0.43 15.67
CA VAL A 517 1.76 1.43 16.02
C VAL A 517 1.28 2.87 15.78
N ALA A 518 0.66 3.15 14.63
CA ALA A 518 0.18 4.51 14.33
C ALA A 518 -1.00 4.92 15.23
N THR A 519 -1.93 4.01 15.49
CA THR A 519 -3.07 4.28 16.39
C THR A 519 -2.60 4.46 17.84
N SER A 520 -1.57 3.72 18.27
CA SER A 520 -0.99 3.84 19.62
C SER A 520 -0.22 5.15 19.87
N MET A 521 0.00 5.97 18.84
CA MET A 521 0.62 7.31 18.94
C MET A 521 -0.41 8.44 19.09
N ILE A 522 -1.71 8.10 19.17
CA ILE A 522 -2.78 9.04 19.48
C ILE A 522 -2.95 9.06 21.01
N PRO A 523 -2.63 10.18 21.69
CA PRO A 523 -2.93 10.31 23.13
C PRO A 523 -4.44 10.38 23.34
N PHE A 524 -4.95 10.00 24.51
CA PHE A 524 -6.38 10.07 24.83
C PHE A 524 -7.29 9.36 23.82
N LEU A 525 -6.82 8.25 23.24
CA LEU A 525 -7.52 7.49 22.20
C LEU A 525 -8.89 6.98 22.67
N GLU A 526 -9.00 6.63 23.94
CA GLU A 526 -10.22 6.17 24.61
C GLU A 526 -11.36 7.21 24.58
N HIS A 527 -11.03 8.49 24.37
CA HIS A 527 -12.01 9.59 24.26
C HIS A 527 -12.39 9.94 22.82
N ASP A 528 -11.93 9.16 21.84
CA ASP A 528 -12.23 9.34 20.43
C ASP A 528 -13.10 8.23 19.87
N ASP A 529 -14.12 8.60 19.10
CA ASP A 529 -14.87 7.65 18.28
C ASP A 529 -13.95 6.91 17.29
N ALA A 530 -14.21 5.63 17.07
CA ALA A 530 -13.39 4.76 16.23
C ALA A 530 -13.22 5.29 14.79
N ASN A 531 -14.24 5.96 14.23
CA ASN A 531 -14.13 6.53 12.89
C ASN A 531 -13.11 7.68 12.84
N ARG A 532 -13.02 8.47 13.90
CA ARG A 532 -12.08 9.59 14.02
C ARG A 532 -10.68 9.11 14.36
N ALA A 533 -10.55 8.11 15.22
CA ALA A 533 -9.28 7.44 15.48
C ALA A 533 -8.69 6.81 14.20
N LEU A 534 -9.53 6.17 13.37
CA LEU A 534 -9.14 5.62 12.06
C LEU A 534 -8.59 6.71 11.14
N MET A 535 -9.33 7.82 11.03
CA MET A 535 -8.93 9.00 10.26
C MET A 535 -7.60 9.58 10.77
N GLY A 536 -7.46 9.71 12.10
CA GLY A 536 -6.25 10.21 12.76
C GLY A 536 -5.02 9.34 12.47
N SER A 537 -5.14 8.03 12.68
CA SER A 537 -4.08 7.05 12.38
C SER A 537 -3.66 7.09 10.90
N ASN A 538 -4.64 7.17 9.98
CA ASN A 538 -4.38 7.26 8.55
C ASN A 538 -3.70 8.58 8.15
N MET A 539 -4.09 9.72 8.73
CA MET A 539 -3.55 11.04 8.40
C MET A 539 -2.17 11.30 8.99
N GLN A 540 -1.80 10.69 10.12
CA GLN A 540 -0.43 10.74 10.64
C GLN A 540 0.60 10.23 9.62
N ARG A 541 0.27 9.22 8.82
CA ARG A 541 1.12 8.72 7.73
C ARG A 541 1.24 9.69 6.55
N GLN A 542 0.31 10.63 6.42
CA GLN A 542 0.30 11.64 5.35
C GLN A 542 1.03 12.93 5.75
N ALA A 543 1.54 13.02 6.99
CA ALA A 543 2.24 14.20 7.47
C ALA A 543 3.57 14.41 6.72
N VAL A 544 3.79 15.63 6.23
CA VAL A 544 4.98 15.98 5.46
C VAL A 544 6.13 16.35 6.41
N PRO A 545 7.37 15.92 6.13
CA PRO A 545 8.54 16.35 6.89
C PRO A 545 8.74 17.87 6.80
N LEU A 546 8.75 18.51 7.97
CA LEU A 546 8.98 19.94 8.11
C LEU A 546 10.47 20.26 8.12
N LEU A 547 10.82 21.49 7.77
CA LEU A 547 12.19 22.00 7.81
C LEU A 547 12.80 21.94 9.22
N LYS A 548 11.96 22.23 10.22
CA LYS A 548 12.26 22.22 11.66
C LYS A 548 11.21 21.34 12.36
N PRO A 549 11.38 20.01 12.40
CA PRO A 549 10.48 19.15 13.15
C PRO A 549 10.57 19.47 14.65
N GLU A 550 9.44 19.35 15.35
CA GLU A 550 9.35 19.54 16.80
C GLU A 550 8.63 18.33 17.42
N ARG A 551 9.18 17.77 18.49
CA ARG A 551 8.57 16.66 19.22
C ARG A 551 7.31 17.10 19.97
N PRO A 552 6.28 16.24 20.06
CA PRO A 552 5.03 16.62 20.71
C PRO A 552 5.23 16.89 22.21
N LEU A 553 4.51 17.88 22.75
CA LEU A 553 4.44 18.12 24.19
C LEU A 553 3.69 17.01 24.93
N VAL A 554 2.68 16.45 24.27
CA VAL A 554 1.87 15.31 24.76
C VAL A 554 2.12 14.13 23.83
N GLY A 555 2.91 13.17 24.27
CA GLY A 555 3.21 11.93 23.53
C GLY A 555 2.69 10.70 24.25
N THR A 556 2.77 9.53 23.59
CA THR A 556 2.45 8.24 24.21
C THR A 556 3.69 7.50 24.71
N GLY A 557 4.87 7.99 24.34
CA GLY A 557 6.18 7.43 24.65
C GLY A 557 6.57 6.25 23.77
N LEU A 558 5.83 6.01 22.68
CA LEU A 558 6.15 5.05 21.63
C LEU A 558 6.90 5.71 20.46
N GLU A 559 6.98 7.04 20.44
CA GLU A 559 7.62 7.86 19.42
C GLU A 559 9.12 7.54 19.30
N ALA A 560 9.82 7.36 20.43
CA ALA A 560 11.25 7.01 20.46
C ALA A 560 11.53 5.64 19.81
N GLN A 561 10.69 4.64 20.12
CA GLN A 561 10.84 3.32 19.52
C GLN A 561 10.43 3.32 18.05
N GLY A 562 9.33 3.99 17.69
CA GLY A 562 8.90 4.13 16.30
C GLY A 562 9.97 4.80 15.42
N ALA A 563 10.66 5.82 15.92
CA ALA A 563 11.77 6.47 15.21
C ALA A 563 12.94 5.51 15.00
N ARG A 564 13.39 4.81 16.04
CA ARG A 564 14.50 3.83 15.96
C ARG A 564 14.18 2.70 15.00
N ASP A 565 13.03 2.06 15.18
CA ASP A 565 12.64 0.89 14.41
C ASP A 565 12.32 1.25 12.95
N SER A 566 11.93 2.49 12.63
CA SER A 566 11.75 2.91 11.22
C SER A 566 13.01 2.75 10.36
N GLY A 567 14.19 2.85 10.98
CA GLY A 567 15.49 2.86 10.31
C GLY A 567 15.84 4.19 9.64
N MET A 568 15.15 5.28 9.99
CA MET A 568 15.44 6.63 9.48
C MET A 568 16.49 7.37 10.32
N VAL A 569 16.56 7.07 11.62
CA VAL A 569 17.60 7.57 12.51
C VAL A 569 18.84 6.68 12.45
N ILE A 570 20.03 7.26 12.62
CA ILE A 570 21.27 6.49 12.66
C ILE A 570 21.54 6.07 14.10
N VAL A 571 21.70 4.76 14.32
CA VAL A 571 21.91 4.17 15.64
C VAL A 571 23.33 3.61 15.77
N SER A 572 23.98 3.82 16.91
CA SER A 572 25.30 3.26 17.18
C SER A 572 25.23 1.73 17.27
N ARG A 573 26.16 1.05 16.57
CA ARG A 573 26.25 -0.42 16.55
C ARG A 573 27.08 -0.95 17.72
N THR A 574 27.94 -0.11 18.31
CA THR A 574 28.89 -0.50 19.34
C THR A 574 29.04 0.61 20.39
N ASP A 575 29.46 0.23 21.59
CA ASP A 575 29.88 1.20 22.61
C ASP A 575 31.21 1.86 22.18
N GLY A 576 31.30 3.18 22.28
CA GLY A 576 32.46 3.89 21.78
C GLY A 576 32.49 5.37 22.14
N ASP A 577 33.57 6.02 21.70
CA ASP A 577 33.75 7.47 21.81
C ASP A 577 33.66 8.08 20.40
N VAL A 578 32.92 9.18 20.24
CA VAL A 578 32.76 9.87 18.96
C VAL A 578 34.03 10.64 18.61
N THR A 579 34.72 10.25 17.54
CA THR A 579 36.00 10.87 17.14
C THR A 579 35.81 12.00 16.14
N TYR A 580 34.79 11.93 15.29
CA TYR A 580 34.53 12.92 14.23
C TYR A 580 33.03 13.07 13.99
N VAL A 581 32.58 14.32 13.83
CA VAL A 581 31.20 14.66 13.48
C VAL A 581 31.22 15.76 12.43
N ASP A 582 30.50 15.54 11.35
CA ASP A 582 30.20 16.54 10.33
C ASP A 582 28.77 16.32 9.81
N ALA A 583 28.26 17.25 9.00
CA ALA A 583 26.93 17.18 8.42
C ALA A 583 26.74 15.98 7.47
N THR A 584 27.83 15.35 7.00
CA THR A 584 27.80 14.24 6.03
C THR A 584 28.15 12.89 6.64
N LYS A 585 28.88 12.85 7.76
CA LYS A 585 29.33 11.59 8.37
C LYS A 585 29.69 11.72 9.84
N ILE A 586 29.61 10.60 10.54
CA ILE A 586 29.99 10.45 11.96
C ILE A 586 30.97 9.28 12.06
N ARG A 587 32.03 9.42 12.86
CA ARG A 587 32.94 8.31 13.17
C ARG A 587 32.92 8.00 14.66
N VAL A 588 32.77 6.72 14.97
CA VAL A 588 32.79 6.21 16.34
C VAL A 588 33.95 5.24 16.48
N ARG A 589 34.79 5.45 17.49
CA ARG A 589 35.85 4.52 17.85
C ARG A 589 35.31 3.53 18.89
N PRO A 590 35.20 2.22 18.57
CA PRO A 590 34.74 1.24 19.52
C PRO A 590 35.69 1.17 20.73
N ARG A 591 35.14 0.97 21.92
CA ARG A 591 35.97 0.69 23.10
C ARG A 591 36.42 -0.76 23.13
N VAL A 592 37.67 -0.95 23.54
CA VAL A 592 38.22 -2.28 23.84
C VAL A 592 37.52 -2.79 25.10
N ARG A 593 37.01 -4.03 25.06
CA ARG A 593 36.37 -4.65 26.23
C ARG A 593 37.42 -4.91 27.33
N PRO A 594 37.07 -4.82 28.62
CA PRO A 594 38.00 -5.14 29.69
C PRO A 594 38.51 -6.60 29.53
N GLY A 595 39.80 -6.78 29.24
CA GLY A 595 40.42 -8.10 28.97
C GLY A 595 41.11 -8.26 27.60
N GLU A 596 40.93 -7.34 26.65
CA GLU A 596 41.54 -7.37 25.31
C GLU A 596 42.60 -6.27 25.09
N GLU A 597 43.39 -5.92 26.10
CA GLU A 597 44.36 -4.80 26.06
C GLU A 597 45.48 -4.96 25.01
N ASN A 598 45.73 -6.17 24.52
CA ASN A 598 46.75 -6.49 23.52
C ASN A 598 46.22 -6.60 22.07
N ALA A 599 44.94 -6.34 21.82
CA ALA A 599 44.37 -6.35 20.46
C ALA A 599 44.65 -5.01 19.75
N LYS A 600 44.87 -5.05 18.42
CA LYS A 600 44.96 -3.82 17.59
C LYS A 600 43.73 -2.93 17.87
N PRO A 601 43.89 -1.59 17.94
CA PRO A 601 42.76 -0.70 18.15
C PRO A 601 41.69 -1.00 17.08
N PRO A 602 40.43 -1.26 17.47
CA PRO A 602 39.38 -1.58 16.52
C PRO A 602 39.24 -0.45 15.52
N ALA A 603 39.00 -0.80 14.25
CA ALA A 603 38.82 0.18 13.19
C ALA A 603 37.66 1.13 13.54
N GLU A 604 37.83 2.42 13.23
CA GLU A 604 36.75 3.39 13.41
C GLU A 604 35.58 3.02 12.49
N ILE A 605 34.37 3.04 13.04
CA ILE A 605 33.15 2.78 12.28
C ILE A 605 32.67 4.12 11.73
N GLU A 606 32.59 4.22 10.39
CA GLU A 606 32.08 5.39 9.70
C GLU A 606 30.59 5.22 9.37
N TYR A 607 29.78 6.19 9.79
CA TYR A 607 28.36 6.30 9.51
C TYR A 607 28.14 7.44 8.53
N ILE A 608 27.61 7.14 7.34
CA ILE A 608 27.31 8.13 6.31
C ILE A 608 25.88 8.64 6.51
N LEU A 609 25.70 9.97 6.45
CA LEU A 609 24.41 10.63 6.61
C LEU A 609 23.77 10.95 5.26
N SER A 610 22.48 10.67 5.13
CA SER A 610 21.68 11.03 3.95
C SER A 610 21.33 12.51 3.96
N LYS A 611 21.68 13.24 2.90
CA LYS A 611 21.46 14.70 2.77
C LYS A 611 20.63 15.03 1.54
N TYR A 612 19.51 15.73 1.75
CA TYR A 612 18.61 16.22 0.71
C TYR A 612 18.30 15.17 -0.37
N GLN A 613 18.04 13.93 0.04
CA GLN A 613 17.65 12.87 -0.87
C GLN A 613 16.14 12.94 -1.13
N ARG A 614 15.74 12.63 -2.36
CA ARG A 614 14.34 12.52 -2.75
C ARG A 614 13.72 11.23 -2.19
N SER A 615 12.54 11.31 -1.59
CA SER A 615 11.71 10.14 -1.25
C SER A 615 10.86 9.67 -2.43
N ASN A 616 10.22 8.50 -2.30
CA ASN A 616 9.27 8.02 -3.32
C ASN A 616 8.07 8.97 -3.55
N GLN A 617 7.67 9.77 -2.54
CA GLN A 617 6.55 10.73 -2.60
C GLN A 617 7.04 12.18 -2.76
N ASP A 618 8.24 12.37 -3.32
CA ASP A 618 8.82 13.68 -3.62
C ASP A 618 9.07 14.57 -2.38
N THR A 619 9.05 13.99 -1.18
CA THR A 619 9.45 14.65 0.07
C THR A 619 10.97 14.60 0.27
N CYS A 620 11.49 15.38 1.21
CA CYS A 620 12.92 15.46 1.50
C CYS A 620 13.34 14.50 2.64
N LEU A 621 14.28 13.61 2.33
CA LEU A 621 15.01 12.79 3.28
C LEU A 621 16.32 13.50 3.67
N ASN A 622 16.44 13.93 4.93
CA ASN A 622 17.61 14.65 5.42
C ASN A 622 17.93 14.29 6.88
N GLN A 623 19.17 13.86 7.11
CA GLN A 623 19.68 13.53 8.43
C GLN A 623 20.56 14.65 9.01
N LYS A 624 20.51 14.79 10.34
CA LYS A 624 21.28 15.78 11.10
C LYS A 624 21.98 15.10 12.28
N PRO A 625 23.31 15.29 12.46
CA PRO A 625 24.00 14.72 13.60
C PRO A 625 23.48 15.31 14.92
N LEU A 626 23.30 14.46 15.93
CA LEU A 626 22.90 14.86 17.29
C LEU A 626 24.10 14.91 18.23
N VAL A 627 25.02 13.94 18.08
CA VAL A 627 26.18 13.78 18.96
C VAL A 627 27.27 14.81 18.71
N ARG A 628 28.09 15.06 19.72
CA ARG A 628 29.27 15.93 19.64
C ARG A 628 30.56 15.13 19.66
N VAL A 629 31.64 15.72 19.15
CA VAL A 629 32.98 15.12 19.23
C VAL A 629 33.40 14.96 20.69
N GLY A 630 33.90 13.77 21.04
CA GLY A 630 34.28 13.40 22.41
C GLY A 630 33.13 12.87 23.27
N GLU A 631 31.91 12.83 22.75
CA GLU A 631 30.77 12.23 23.44
C GLU A 631 30.89 10.71 23.51
N ARG A 632 30.47 10.14 24.64
CA ARG A 632 30.40 8.69 24.85
C ARG A 632 29.06 8.19 24.33
N VAL A 633 29.10 7.17 23.49
CA VAL A 633 27.91 6.56 22.90
C VAL A 633 27.81 5.08 23.26
N VAL A 634 26.58 4.63 23.50
CA VAL A 634 26.25 3.24 23.81
C VAL A 634 25.61 2.60 22.59
N ALA A 635 25.79 1.29 22.40
CA ALA A 635 25.08 0.52 21.38
C ALA A 635 23.56 0.72 21.54
N GLY A 636 22.87 1.05 20.43
CA GLY A 636 21.44 1.38 20.46
C GLY A 636 21.13 2.87 20.66
N GLN A 637 22.13 3.72 20.96
CA GLN A 637 21.94 5.17 21.06
C GLN A 637 21.82 5.81 19.67
N VAL A 638 20.92 6.79 19.53
CA VAL A 638 20.74 7.56 18.30
C VAL A 638 21.90 8.56 18.13
N LEU A 639 22.59 8.48 17.00
CA LEU A 639 23.71 9.36 16.62
C LEU A 639 23.26 10.54 15.76
N ALA A 640 22.23 10.34 14.94
CA ALA A 640 21.68 11.37 14.05
C ALA A 640 20.16 11.21 13.89
N ASP A 641 19.47 12.35 13.92
CA ASP A 641 18.06 12.45 13.56
C ASP A 641 17.90 12.36 12.03
N GLY A 642 16.74 11.89 11.59
CA GLY A 642 16.31 11.92 10.20
C GLY A 642 15.20 12.94 9.93
N SER A 643 14.41 12.67 8.89
CA SER A 643 13.24 13.47 8.55
C SER A 643 12.10 13.16 9.52
N SER A 644 11.40 14.20 9.99
CA SER A 644 10.33 14.09 10.98
C SER A 644 10.75 13.42 12.29
N THR A 645 11.97 13.69 12.77
CA THR A 645 12.45 13.26 14.08
C THR A 645 13.18 14.38 14.79
N GLU A 646 13.05 14.45 16.11
CA GLU A 646 13.80 15.36 16.98
C GLU A 646 14.25 14.61 18.24
N GLY A 647 15.55 14.61 18.53
CA GLY A 647 16.11 13.99 19.73
C GLY A 647 15.91 12.47 19.77
N GLY A 648 15.80 11.81 18.61
CA GLY A 648 15.51 10.39 18.50
C GLY A 648 14.03 10.01 18.67
N GLU A 649 13.11 10.98 18.75
CA GLU A 649 11.66 10.78 18.82
C GLU A 649 10.99 11.16 17.49
N LEU A 650 9.85 10.55 17.17
CA LEU A 650 9.04 10.95 16.01
C LEU A 650 8.42 12.33 16.21
N ALA A 651 8.65 13.20 15.24
CA ALA A 651 8.23 14.60 15.22
C ALA A 651 7.54 14.90 13.87
N LEU A 652 6.29 14.44 13.74
CA LEU A 652 5.47 14.57 12.53
C LEU A 652 4.88 15.98 12.29
N GLY A 653 4.86 16.85 13.31
CA GLY A 653 4.13 18.12 13.32
C GLY A 653 4.81 19.20 14.14
N GLN A 654 4.00 20.11 14.70
CA GLN A 654 4.41 21.23 15.55
C GLN A 654 3.45 21.41 16.73
N ASN A 655 3.96 21.91 17.85
CA ASN A 655 3.13 22.30 19.00
C ASN A 655 2.63 23.74 18.80
N ILE A 656 1.32 23.92 18.64
CA ILE A 656 0.74 25.21 18.25
C ILE A 656 -0.33 25.67 19.24
N ILE A 657 -0.39 26.98 19.51
CA ILE A 657 -1.43 27.57 20.38
C ILE A 657 -2.76 27.61 19.61
N VAL A 658 -3.76 26.89 20.11
CA VAL A 658 -5.07 26.74 19.48
C VAL A 658 -6.16 27.34 20.36
N ALA A 659 -7.08 28.11 19.75
CA ALA A 659 -8.33 28.53 20.38
C ALA A 659 -9.54 27.87 19.72
N TYR A 660 -10.47 27.38 20.53
CA TYR A 660 -11.73 26.80 20.06
C TYR A 660 -12.86 27.82 20.11
N MET A 661 -12.98 28.64 19.06
CA MET A 661 -14.06 29.63 18.92
C MET A 661 -14.42 29.87 17.45
N PRO A 662 -15.67 30.19 17.11
CA PRO A 662 -15.98 30.67 15.77
C PRO A 662 -15.34 32.04 15.54
N TRP A 663 -14.83 32.29 14.33
CA TRP A 663 -14.20 33.56 13.97
C TRP A 663 -14.69 34.05 12.61
N GLU A 664 -15.66 34.97 12.60
CA GLU A 664 -16.18 35.65 11.39
C GLU A 664 -16.57 34.71 10.22
N GLY A 665 -16.89 33.45 10.53
CA GLY A 665 -17.16 32.41 9.52
C GLY A 665 -15.93 31.91 8.75
N TYR A 666 -14.71 32.39 9.03
CA TYR A 666 -13.51 31.89 8.36
C TYR A 666 -13.18 30.45 8.74
N ASN A 667 -13.59 30.00 9.92
CA ASN A 667 -13.50 28.60 10.34
C ASN A 667 -14.85 27.88 10.25
N TYR A 668 -15.71 28.25 9.28
CA TYR A 668 -16.96 27.54 9.03
C TYR A 668 -16.72 26.07 8.68
N GLU A 669 -17.57 25.18 9.20
CA GLU A 669 -17.38 23.72 9.16
C GLU A 669 -15.98 23.30 9.66
N ASP A 670 -15.13 22.86 8.74
CA ASP A 670 -13.79 22.32 8.96
C ASP A 670 -12.68 23.26 8.48
N ALA A 671 -13.03 24.48 8.09
CA ALA A 671 -12.03 25.45 7.71
C ALA A 671 -11.15 25.81 8.91
N ILE A 672 -9.86 26.00 8.65
CA ILE A 672 -8.86 26.36 9.66
C ILE A 672 -8.38 27.77 9.37
N LEU A 673 -8.43 28.61 10.40
CA LEU A 673 -7.87 29.95 10.39
C LEU A 673 -6.48 29.90 11.02
N ILE A 674 -5.48 30.49 10.37
CA ILE A 674 -4.10 30.50 10.87
C ILE A 674 -3.53 31.91 10.97
N SER A 675 -2.58 32.10 11.89
CA SER A 675 -1.78 33.32 12.02
C SER A 675 -0.67 33.41 10.97
N GLU A 676 -0.42 34.61 10.47
CA GLU A 676 0.69 34.92 9.58
C GLU A 676 2.06 34.59 10.21
N ARG A 677 2.15 34.58 11.54
CA ARG A 677 3.36 34.17 12.28
C ARG A 677 3.88 32.82 11.81
N LEU A 678 3.00 31.86 11.56
CA LEU A 678 3.36 30.51 11.13
C LEU A 678 4.04 30.47 9.75
N VAL A 679 3.74 31.46 8.90
CA VAL A 679 4.34 31.64 7.57
C VAL A 679 5.68 32.39 7.66
N GLN A 680 5.75 33.41 8.53
CA GLN A 680 6.94 34.22 8.75
C GLN A 680 8.07 33.40 9.40
N ASP A 681 7.76 32.62 10.43
CA ASP A 681 8.71 31.80 11.19
C ASP A 681 9.09 30.48 10.49
N ASP A 682 8.54 30.22 9.30
CA ASP A 682 8.69 29.00 8.52
C ASP A 682 8.27 27.71 9.27
N VAL A 683 7.32 27.81 10.21
CA VAL A 683 6.89 26.71 11.13
C VAL A 683 6.46 25.46 10.36
N TYR A 684 5.57 25.64 9.37
CA TYR A 684 5.03 24.56 8.53
C TYR A 684 5.64 24.50 7.13
N THR A 685 6.91 24.88 7.00
CA THR A 685 7.60 24.86 5.71
C THR A 685 8.21 23.49 5.43
N SER A 686 7.96 22.93 4.25
CA SER A 686 8.47 21.65 3.79
C SER A 686 9.38 21.81 2.56
N ILE A 687 10.30 20.86 2.36
CA ILE A 687 11.12 20.76 1.15
C ILE A 687 10.60 19.60 0.31
N HIS A 688 10.33 19.88 -0.96
CA HIS A 688 9.93 18.90 -1.96
C HIS A 688 11.01 18.80 -3.03
N ILE A 689 11.34 17.59 -3.47
CA ILE A 689 12.38 17.35 -4.48
C ILE A 689 11.75 16.56 -5.62
N GLU A 690 11.55 17.23 -6.74
CA GLU A 690 11.00 16.62 -7.95
C GLU A 690 12.11 16.14 -8.87
N LYS A 691 11.86 15.02 -9.56
CA LYS A 691 12.78 14.42 -10.52
C LYS A 691 12.21 14.59 -11.93
N TYR A 692 12.88 15.36 -12.76
CA TYR A 692 12.61 15.44 -14.19
C TYR A 692 13.61 14.59 -14.96
N GLU A 693 13.14 13.93 -16.01
CA GLU A 693 13.94 12.97 -16.77
C GLU A 693 13.66 13.13 -18.26
N ILE A 694 14.74 13.10 -19.05
CA ILE A 694 14.66 13.07 -20.50
C ILE A 694 15.71 12.10 -21.05
N GLU A 695 15.34 11.41 -22.11
CA GLU A 695 16.20 10.47 -22.81
C GLU A 695 16.45 10.93 -24.26
N ALA A 696 17.68 10.68 -24.71
CA ALA A 696 18.11 10.83 -26.09
C ALA A 696 18.10 9.46 -26.77
N ARG A 697 17.18 9.30 -27.74
CA ARG A 697 16.93 8.02 -28.41
C ARG A 697 17.49 7.98 -29.83
N GLN A 698 17.73 6.77 -30.32
CA GLN A 698 17.95 6.52 -31.74
C GLN A 698 16.61 6.55 -32.49
N THR A 699 16.41 7.53 -33.38
CA THR A 699 15.24 7.55 -34.27
C THR A 699 15.58 6.97 -35.65
N LYS A 700 14.55 6.77 -36.49
CA LYS A 700 14.73 6.33 -37.88
C LYS A 700 15.47 7.36 -38.75
N LEU A 701 15.33 8.65 -38.43
CA LEU A 701 15.90 9.76 -39.20
C LEU A 701 17.30 10.16 -38.72
N GLY A 702 17.69 9.72 -37.52
CA GLY A 702 18.97 10.02 -36.89
C GLY A 702 18.90 9.91 -35.36
N PRO A 703 20.04 9.98 -34.67
CA PRO A 703 20.04 10.07 -33.21
C PRO A 703 19.42 11.40 -32.75
N GLU A 704 18.70 11.40 -31.63
CA GLU A 704 18.43 12.62 -30.89
C GLU A 704 19.70 13.06 -30.15
N GLU A 705 19.95 14.36 -30.14
CA GLU A 705 21.15 14.94 -29.55
C GLU A 705 20.77 15.89 -28.41
N ILE A 706 21.55 15.85 -27.34
CA ILE A 706 21.47 16.83 -26.24
C ILE A 706 22.53 17.89 -26.54
N THR A 707 22.08 19.12 -26.78
CA THR A 707 22.94 20.23 -27.20
C THR A 707 22.39 21.56 -26.72
N ARG A 708 23.29 22.52 -26.53
CA ARG A 708 22.97 23.93 -26.27
C ARG A 708 22.39 24.64 -27.50
N GLU A 709 22.66 24.13 -28.71
CA GLU A 709 22.24 24.74 -29.98
C GLU A 709 20.77 24.40 -30.31
N ILE A 710 19.83 25.09 -29.66
CA ILE A 710 18.40 24.85 -29.81
C ILE A 710 17.80 25.85 -30.82
N PRO A 711 16.99 25.41 -31.81
CA PRO A 711 16.39 26.31 -32.79
C PRO A 711 15.33 27.23 -32.17
N ASN A 712 15.30 28.49 -32.62
CA ASN A 712 14.29 29.50 -32.26
C ASN A 712 14.22 29.86 -30.76
N VAL A 713 15.32 29.66 -30.02
CA VAL A 713 15.44 30.03 -28.60
C VAL A 713 16.44 31.18 -28.46
N GLY A 714 16.07 32.23 -27.72
CA GLY A 714 16.95 33.39 -27.45
C GLY A 714 18.07 33.07 -26.45
N GLU A 715 19.15 33.86 -26.46
CA GLU A 715 20.32 33.61 -25.59
C GLU A 715 19.99 33.67 -24.08
N ASP A 716 19.03 34.50 -23.68
CA ASP A 716 18.61 34.62 -22.28
C ASP A 716 18.12 33.29 -21.70
N ALA A 717 17.35 32.52 -22.47
CA ALA A 717 16.84 31.21 -22.07
C ALA A 717 17.95 30.14 -21.98
N LEU A 718 19.08 30.34 -22.66
CA LEU A 718 20.23 29.44 -22.64
C LEU A 718 21.25 29.80 -21.57
N ARG A 719 21.10 30.92 -20.87
CA ARG A 719 22.10 31.46 -19.93
C ARG A 719 22.50 30.47 -18.84
N ASN A 720 21.52 29.72 -18.30
CA ASN A 720 21.75 28.80 -17.19
C ASN A 720 22.24 27.41 -17.63
N LEU A 721 22.21 27.10 -18.93
CA LEU A 721 22.72 25.85 -19.48
C LEU A 721 24.25 25.85 -19.51
N ASP A 722 24.84 24.67 -19.46
CA ASP A 722 26.26 24.43 -19.73
C ASP A 722 26.53 24.33 -21.24
N GLU A 723 27.73 23.89 -21.61
CA GLU A 723 28.16 23.70 -23.01
C GLU A 723 27.47 22.52 -23.68
N GLN A 724 27.03 21.50 -22.91
CA GLN A 724 26.30 20.34 -23.41
C GLN A 724 24.79 20.61 -23.57
N GLY A 725 24.31 21.74 -23.05
CA GLY A 725 22.88 22.08 -23.04
C GLY A 725 22.13 21.57 -21.81
N ILE A 726 22.83 21.24 -20.72
CA ILE A 726 22.26 20.77 -19.46
C ILE A 726 22.31 21.90 -18.42
N ILE A 727 21.27 22.01 -17.59
CA ILE A 727 21.18 23.04 -16.55
C ILE A 727 22.27 22.89 -15.48
N ARG A 728 22.85 24.01 -15.03
CA ARG A 728 23.86 24.01 -13.97
C ARG A 728 23.25 23.75 -12.59
N ILE A 729 23.96 22.97 -11.77
CA ILE A 729 23.59 22.76 -10.36
C ILE A 729 23.61 24.11 -9.62
N GLY A 730 22.58 24.36 -8.81
CA GLY A 730 22.41 25.58 -8.05
C GLY A 730 21.68 26.70 -8.79
N ALA A 731 21.35 26.54 -10.07
CA ALA A 731 20.51 27.48 -10.82
C ALA A 731 19.09 27.54 -10.25
N TRP A 732 18.52 28.74 -10.23
CA TRP A 732 17.11 28.95 -9.98
C TRP A 732 16.35 28.81 -11.30
N VAL A 733 15.26 28.05 -11.28
CA VAL A 733 14.45 27.76 -12.48
C VAL A 733 12.97 28.01 -12.19
N GLU A 734 12.28 28.52 -13.21
CA GLU A 734 10.85 28.80 -13.22
C GLU A 734 10.14 28.06 -14.35
N ALA A 735 8.82 28.05 -14.33
CA ALA A 735 8.00 27.41 -15.35
C ALA A 735 8.39 27.86 -16.77
N GLY A 736 8.67 26.89 -17.66
CA GLY A 736 9.08 27.14 -19.05
C GLY A 736 10.59 27.20 -19.30
N ASP A 737 11.40 27.34 -18.25
CA ASP A 737 12.86 27.29 -18.36
C ASP A 737 13.35 25.92 -18.86
N ILE A 738 14.43 25.94 -19.63
CA ILE A 738 15.02 24.73 -20.22
C ILE A 738 15.92 24.07 -19.18
N LEU A 739 15.62 22.82 -18.83
CA LEU A 739 16.46 21.99 -17.97
C LEU A 739 17.50 21.23 -18.79
N VAL A 740 17.10 20.70 -19.94
CA VAL A 740 17.96 19.92 -20.84
C VAL A 740 17.57 20.21 -22.28
N GLY A 741 18.48 20.81 -23.04
CA GLY A 741 18.35 21.08 -24.46
C GLY A 741 18.39 19.79 -25.27
N LYS A 742 17.30 19.43 -25.93
CA LYS A 742 17.23 18.24 -26.78
C LYS A 742 16.69 18.58 -28.16
N VAL A 743 17.41 18.15 -29.18
CA VAL A 743 17.02 18.29 -30.58
C VAL A 743 16.76 16.94 -31.22
N THR A 744 15.64 16.84 -31.96
CA THR A 744 15.27 15.64 -32.70
C THR A 744 15.36 15.91 -34.21
N PRO A 745 16.03 15.07 -35.00
CA PRO A 745 16.09 15.24 -36.44
C PRO A 745 14.69 15.12 -37.05
N LYS A 746 14.34 16.07 -37.92
CA LYS A 746 13.07 16.17 -38.63
C LYS A 746 13.35 15.96 -40.12
N GLY A 747 12.58 15.07 -40.75
CA GLY A 747 12.63 14.91 -42.21
C GLY A 747 11.99 16.11 -42.92
N GLU A 748 12.25 16.24 -44.23
CA GLU A 748 11.53 17.20 -45.07
C GLU A 748 10.04 16.84 -45.12
N SER A 749 9.23 17.59 -44.37
CA SER A 749 7.76 17.49 -44.43
C SER A 749 7.21 18.48 -45.45
N ASP A 750 6.12 18.12 -46.15
CA ASP A 750 5.30 19.09 -46.88
C ASP A 750 4.78 20.14 -45.90
N GLN A 751 5.29 21.37 -46.03
CA GLN A 751 4.91 22.47 -45.18
C GLN A 751 3.62 23.09 -45.68
N PRO A 752 2.73 23.57 -44.78
CA PRO A 752 1.57 24.33 -45.20
C PRO A 752 2.02 25.56 -46.02
N PRO A 753 1.25 25.97 -47.06
CA PRO A 753 1.60 27.10 -47.92
C PRO A 753 1.95 28.38 -47.15
N GLU A 754 1.32 28.61 -46.01
CA GLU A 754 1.53 29.73 -45.10
C GLU A 754 2.94 29.72 -44.49
N GLU A 755 3.42 28.57 -44.01
CA GLU A 755 4.77 28.44 -43.44
C GLU A 755 5.85 28.60 -44.53
N LYS A 756 5.58 28.06 -45.73
CA LYS A 756 6.45 28.22 -46.90
C LYS A 756 6.57 29.69 -47.31
N LEU A 757 5.47 30.44 -47.27
CA LEU A 757 5.45 31.88 -47.54
C LEU A 757 6.23 32.66 -46.47
N LEU A 758 6.00 32.38 -45.18
CA LEU A 758 6.72 33.04 -44.09
C LEU A 758 8.24 32.87 -44.22
N ARG A 759 8.71 31.66 -44.53
CA ARG A 759 10.14 31.41 -44.78
C ARG A 759 10.68 32.17 -45.97
N ALA A 760 9.91 32.25 -47.06
CA ALA A 760 10.30 33.03 -48.24
C ALA A 760 10.42 34.52 -47.92
N ILE A 761 9.56 35.06 -47.04
CA ILE A 761 9.60 36.45 -46.58
C ILE A 761 10.80 36.71 -45.66
N PHE A 762 11.04 35.85 -44.67
CA PHE A 762 12.08 36.07 -43.65
C PHE A 762 13.46 35.52 -44.04
N GLY A 763 13.57 34.80 -45.16
CA GLY A 763 14.83 34.20 -45.62
C GLY A 763 15.36 33.11 -44.68
N GLU A 764 14.51 32.57 -43.80
CA GLU A 764 14.89 31.53 -42.86
C GLU A 764 15.07 30.19 -43.59
N LYS A 765 16.26 29.60 -43.45
CA LYS A 765 16.52 28.24 -43.95
C LYS A 765 15.69 27.22 -43.16
N ALA A 766 15.24 26.18 -43.85
CA ALA A 766 14.71 25.01 -43.18
C ALA A 766 15.78 24.44 -42.25
N ARG A 767 15.48 24.38 -40.95
CA ARG A 767 16.32 23.67 -40.00
C ARG A 767 15.85 22.21 -39.96
N ASP A 768 16.80 21.30 -40.05
CA ASP A 768 16.56 19.85 -40.11
C ASP A 768 16.28 19.25 -38.72
N VAL A 769 16.15 20.08 -37.68
CA VAL A 769 15.98 19.66 -36.29
C VAL A 769 14.81 20.38 -35.62
N ARG A 770 14.14 19.68 -34.70
CA ARG A 770 13.04 20.18 -33.88
C ARG A 770 13.46 20.25 -32.42
N ASP A 771 13.06 21.32 -31.73
CA ASP A 771 13.17 21.43 -30.26
C ASP A 771 12.22 20.44 -29.58
N ASN A 772 12.79 19.50 -28.83
CA ASN A 772 12.09 18.57 -27.94
C ASN A 772 12.72 18.61 -26.53
N SER A 773 13.20 19.78 -26.11
CA SER A 773 13.89 20.00 -24.84
C SER A 773 13.01 19.74 -23.62
N LEU A 774 13.65 19.32 -22.53
CA LEU A 774 13.01 19.20 -21.22
C LEU A 774 12.85 20.59 -20.62
N ARG A 775 11.62 20.97 -20.29
CA ARG A 775 11.28 22.25 -19.66
C ARG A 775 10.62 22.03 -18.30
N VAL A 776 10.78 22.99 -17.41
CA VAL A 776 10.06 23.00 -16.12
C VAL A 776 8.55 23.12 -16.39
N PRO A 777 7.70 22.24 -15.83
CA PRO A 777 6.25 22.31 -15.98
C PRO A 777 5.65 23.62 -15.43
N ASN A 778 4.42 23.91 -15.88
CA ASN A 778 3.70 25.10 -15.45
C ASN A 778 3.39 25.04 -13.95
N GLY A 779 3.71 26.11 -13.23
CA GLY A 779 3.46 26.25 -11.79
C GLY A 779 4.57 25.74 -10.88
N GLU A 780 5.57 25.05 -11.44
CA GLU A 780 6.73 24.56 -10.68
C GLU A 780 7.87 25.57 -10.73
N LYS A 781 8.58 25.68 -9.61
CA LYS A 781 9.77 26.54 -9.46
C LYS A 781 10.68 25.98 -8.38
N GLY A 782 11.97 26.26 -8.48
CA GLY A 782 12.89 25.83 -7.44
C GLY A 782 14.34 25.95 -7.84
N ARG A 783 15.19 25.29 -7.06
CA ARG A 783 16.63 25.27 -7.26
C ARG A 783 17.09 23.89 -7.69
N VAL A 784 17.92 23.83 -8.72
CA VAL A 784 18.53 22.57 -9.16
C VAL A 784 19.52 22.10 -8.08
N VAL A 785 19.31 20.92 -7.51
CA VAL A 785 20.15 20.34 -6.44
C VAL A 785 21.12 19.31 -6.98
N ASP A 786 20.69 18.49 -7.93
CA ASP A 786 21.49 17.39 -8.47
C ASP A 786 21.16 17.19 -9.95
N VAL A 787 22.14 16.77 -10.73
CA VAL A 787 22.00 16.41 -12.15
C VAL A 787 22.77 15.12 -12.38
N ARG A 788 22.08 14.11 -12.90
CA ARG A 788 22.66 12.79 -13.17
C ARG A 788 22.57 12.48 -14.65
N ILE A 789 23.69 12.03 -15.20
CA ILE A 789 23.83 11.69 -16.61
C ILE A 789 24.21 10.22 -16.68
N PHE A 790 23.42 9.44 -17.42
CA PHE A 790 23.66 8.02 -17.66
C PHE A 790 23.94 7.84 -19.14
N THR A 791 25.04 7.15 -19.46
CA THR A 791 25.46 6.96 -20.86
C THR A 791 25.75 5.49 -21.13
N ARG A 792 25.41 5.04 -22.34
CA ARG A 792 25.70 3.66 -22.77
C ARG A 792 27.20 3.37 -22.78
N GLU A 793 28.02 4.38 -23.05
CA GLU A 793 29.49 4.28 -23.09
C GLU A 793 30.10 3.99 -21.72
N GLN A 794 29.50 4.51 -20.64
CA GLN A 794 29.95 4.27 -19.26
C GLN A 794 29.51 2.90 -18.71
N GLY A 795 28.79 2.10 -19.50
CA GLY A 795 28.30 0.78 -19.10
C GLY A 795 27.07 0.82 -18.20
N ASP A 796 26.33 1.94 -18.19
CA ASP A 796 25.06 2.04 -17.48
C ASP A 796 23.93 1.29 -18.20
N GLU A 797 23.01 0.72 -17.42
CA GLU A 797 21.85 0.00 -17.96
C GLU A 797 20.78 1.00 -18.41
N LEU A 798 20.73 1.27 -19.71
CA LEU A 798 19.75 2.15 -20.34
C LEU A 798 18.63 1.37 -21.03
N PRO A 799 17.42 1.96 -21.16
CA PRO A 799 16.36 1.41 -22.00
C PRO A 799 16.84 1.09 -23.42
N PRO A 800 16.26 0.07 -24.09
CA PRO A 800 16.62 -0.26 -25.46
C PRO A 800 16.35 0.93 -26.40
N GLY A 801 17.37 1.34 -27.16
CA GLY A 801 17.30 2.48 -28.08
C GLY A 801 17.63 3.84 -27.46
N ALA A 802 17.82 3.94 -26.14
CA ALA A 802 18.35 5.14 -25.49
C ALA A 802 19.89 5.12 -25.50
N ASN A 803 20.49 6.25 -25.90
CA ASN A 803 21.94 6.47 -25.91
C ASN A 803 22.40 7.16 -24.62
N MET A 804 21.60 8.13 -24.15
CA MET A 804 21.86 8.91 -22.96
C MET A 804 20.55 9.25 -22.23
N VAL A 805 20.58 9.26 -20.90
CA VAL A 805 19.47 9.68 -20.04
C VAL A 805 19.99 10.74 -19.09
N VAL A 806 19.32 11.89 -19.05
CA VAL A 806 19.65 12.99 -18.14
C VAL A 806 18.51 13.18 -17.16
N ARG A 807 18.85 13.26 -15.88
CA ARG A 807 17.91 13.47 -14.78
C ARG A 807 18.29 14.72 -14.01
N VAL A 808 17.31 15.58 -13.78
CA VAL A 808 17.49 16.84 -13.07
C VAL A 808 16.60 16.82 -11.84
N TYR A 809 17.19 17.07 -10.67
CA TYR A 809 16.48 17.15 -9.40
C TYR A 809 16.31 18.61 -9.00
N VAL A 810 15.07 19.06 -8.87
CA VAL A 810 14.73 20.43 -8.49
C VAL A 810 14.09 20.41 -7.11
N ALA A 811 14.67 21.16 -6.17
CA ALA A 811 14.13 21.32 -4.84
C ALA A 811 13.34 22.61 -4.70
N GLN A 812 12.19 22.49 -4.06
CA GLN A 812 11.23 23.57 -3.82
C GLN A 812 11.03 23.71 -2.31
N LYS A 813 11.04 24.94 -1.82
CA LYS A 813 10.64 25.26 -0.45
C LYS A 813 9.18 25.69 -0.46
N ARG A 814 8.29 24.84 0.08
CA ARG A 814 6.84 25.08 0.11
C ARG A 814 6.41 25.54 1.50
N LYS A 815 6.06 26.81 1.61
CA LYS A 815 5.44 27.39 2.82
C LYS A 815 4.01 26.86 2.97
N ILE A 816 3.39 27.17 4.10
CA ILE A 816 1.97 26.90 4.31
C ILE A 816 1.14 28.00 3.64
N GLN A 817 0.04 27.62 2.99
CA GLN A 817 -0.81 28.56 2.25
C GLN A 817 -2.30 28.18 2.29
N VAL A 818 -3.15 29.11 1.89
CA VAL A 818 -4.60 28.89 1.76
C VAL A 818 -4.87 27.74 0.80
N GLY A 819 -5.70 26.78 1.21
CA GLY A 819 -5.99 25.56 0.45
C GLY A 819 -5.17 24.33 0.88
N ASP A 820 -4.08 24.51 1.63
CA ASP A 820 -3.35 23.38 2.20
C ASP A 820 -4.21 22.66 3.26
N LYS A 821 -4.05 21.34 3.34
CA LYS A 821 -4.77 20.50 4.30
C LYS A 821 -3.93 20.27 5.56
N MET A 822 -4.52 20.56 6.71
CA MET A 822 -3.96 20.26 8.03
C MET A 822 -4.84 19.25 8.78
N ALA A 823 -4.26 18.59 9.77
CA ALA A 823 -5.01 17.76 10.71
C ALA A 823 -4.30 17.65 12.05
N GLY A 824 -5.07 17.41 13.12
CA GLY A 824 -4.52 16.87 14.37
C GLY A 824 -4.46 15.35 14.35
N ARG A 825 -4.06 14.76 15.48
CA ARG A 825 -3.98 13.29 15.65
C ARG A 825 -5.35 12.61 15.83
N HIS A 826 -6.39 13.38 16.15
CA HIS A 826 -7.73 12.93 16.53
C HIS A 826 -8.75 12.93 15.37
N GLY A 827 -8.27 12.85 14.12
CA GLY A 827 -9.16 12.86 12.94
C GLY A 827 -9.87 14.20 12.67
N ASN A 828 -9.46 15.27 13.35
CA ASN A 828 -9.85 16.65 13.10
C ASN A 828 -9.05 17.21 11.91
N LYS A 829 -9.62 17.13 10.72
CA LYS A 829 -9.01 17.60 9.46
C LYS A 829 -9.65 18.90 9.02
N GLY A 830 -8.87 19.74 8.35
CA GLY A 830 -9.37 20.99 7.81
C GLY A 830 -8.51 21.57 6.71
N ILE A 831 -9.10 22.47 5.94
CA ILE A 831 -8.40 23.22 4.89
C ILE A 831 -8.19 24.64 5.39
N ILE A 832 -7.01 25.19 5.15
CA ILE A 832 -6.70 26.56 5.54
C ILE A 832 -7.53 27.50 4.66
N SER A 833 -8.41 28.28 5.27
CA SER A 833 -9.30 29.20 4.56
C SER A 833 -8.72 30.60 4.47
N LYS A 834 -8.06 31.07 5.52
CA LYS A 834 -7.47 32.40 5.60
C LYS A 834 -6.26 32.41 6.53
N ILE A 835 -5.30 33.25 6.16
CA ILE A 835 -4.12 33.60 6.96
C ILE A 835 -4.36 35.03 7.43
N LEU A 836 -4.46 35.24 8.75
CA LEU A 836 -4.67 36.57 9.32
C LEU A 836 -3.35 37.19 9.78
N PRO A 837 -3.21 38.52 9.64
CA PRO A 837 -2.13 39.27 10.30
C PRO A 837 -2.12 38.99 11.81
N ILE A 838 -0.94 39.13 12.42
CA ILE A 838 -0.71 38.76 13.82
C ILE A 838 -1.54 39.65 14.76
N GLU A 839 -1.67 40.93 14.42
CA GLU A 839 -2.44 41.94 15.15
C GLU A 839 -3.95 41.70 15.12
N ASP A 840 -4.45 40.98 14.12
CA ASP A 840 -5.87 40.68 13.93
C ASP A 840 -6.29 39.41 14.70
N MET A 841 -5.32 38.61 15.15
CA MET A 841 -5.60 37.35 15.83
C MET A 841 -6.10 37.60 17.25
N PRO A 842 -7.01 36.74 17.78
CA PRO A 842 -7.32 36.79 19.19
C PRO A 842 -6.06 36.54 20.02
N TYR A 843 -5.90 37.30 21.09
CA TYR A 843 -4.71 37.27 21.92
C TYR A 843 -5.04 36.98 23.40
N LEU A 844 -4.05 36.46 24.10
CA LEU A 844 -4.10 36.08 25.51
C LEU A 844 -3.87 37.30 26.43
N PRO A 845 -4.16 37.19 27.74
CA PRO A 845 -3.98 38.31 28.67
C PRO A 845 -2.55 38.88 28.76
N ASP A 846 -1.54 38.13 28.31
CA ASP A 846 -0.15 38.58 28.23
C ASP A 846 0.23 39.22 26.87
N GLY A 847 -0.74 39.40 25.97
CA GLY A 847 -0.54 39.98 24.64
C GLY A 847 -0.08 38.96 23.59
N SER A 848 0.12 37.69 23.95
CA SER A 848 0.52 36.68 22.98
C SER A 848 -0.65 36.27 22.08
N PRO A 849 -0.50 36.31 20.75
CA PRO A 849 -1.56 35.93 19.82
C PRO A 849 -1.71 34.41 19.76
N VAL A 850 -2.93 33.95 19.51
CA VAL A 850 -3.21 32.55 19.16
C VAL A 850 -2.69 32.28 17.75
N ASP A 851 -2.26 31.05 17.48
CA ASP A 851 -1.73 30.66 16.18
C ASP A 851 -2.77 30.08 15.24
N ILE A 852 -3.70 29.27 15.77
CA ILE A 852 -4.75 28.62 14.99
C ILE A 852 -6.09 28.76 15.72
N VAL A 853 -7.15 29.09 14.98
CA VAL A 853 -8.51 29.11 15.51
C VAL A 853 -9.33 27.98 14.88
N LEU A 854 -9.79 27.05 15.72
CA LEU A 854 -10.61 25.91 15.33
C LEU A 854 -12.07 26.13 15.71
N ASN A 855 -12.97 25.52 14.93
CA ASN A 855 -14.40 25.58 15.21
C ASN A 855 -14.79 24.63 16.34
N PRO A 856 -15.38 25.12 17.44
CA PRO A 856 -15.80 24.26 18.55
C PRO A 856 -16.95 23.30 18.17
N LEU A 857 -17.77 23.65 17.18
CA LEU A 857 -18.93 22.83 16.78
C LEU A 857 -18.52 21.47 16.18
N GLY A 858 -17.31 21.38 15.63
CA GLY A 858 -16.79 20.15 15.05
C GLY A 858 -16.44 19.09 16.08
N VAL A 859 -16.27 19.43 17.36
CA VAL A 859 -15.84 18.48 18.41
C VAL A 859 -17.00 17.57 18.84
N PRO A 860 -18.17 18.09 19.31
CA PRO A 860 -19.26 17.22 19.77
C PRO A 860 -19.89 16.40 18.63
N SER A 861 -19.99 16.97 17.43
CA SER A 861 -20.53 16.28 16.25
C SER A 861 -19.74 15.02 15.88
N ARG A 862 -18.46 14.96 16.26
CA ARG A 862 -17.52 13.92 15.83
C ARG A 862 -17.06 13.02 16.96
N MET A 863 -17.43 13.36 18.19
CA MET A 863 -17.08 12.60 19.39
C MET A 863 -15.57 12.32 19.47
N ASN A 864 -14.74 13.32 19.16
CA ASN A 864 -13.28 13.24 19.26
C ASN A 864 -12.78 14.23 20.32
N VAL A 865 -13.16 13.95 21.57
CA VAL A 865 -12.90 14.81 22.72
C VAL A 865 -11.43 14.76 23.14
N GLY A 866 -10.70 13.71 22.75
CA GLY A 866 -9.27 13.56 23.01
C GLY A 866 -8.45 14.78 22.59
N GLN A 867 -8.83 15.47 21.50
CA GLN A 867 -8.14 16.69 21.04
C GLN A 867 -8.18 17.84 22.06
N VAL A 868 -9.25 17.92 22.86
CA VAL A 868 -9.41 18.96 23.89
C VAL A 868 -8.52 18.64 25.07
N PHE A 869 -8.47 17.37 25.50
CA PHE A 869 -7.54 16.93 26.54
C PHE A 869 -6.08 17.10 26.12
N GLU A 870 -5.74 16.77 24.87
CA GLU A 870 -4.41 17.02 24.31
C GLU A 870 -4.07 18.51 24.36
N CYS A 871 -4.99 19.38 23.93
CA CYS A 871 -4.81 20.83 23.91
C CYS A 871 -4.55 21.40 25.32
N LEU A 872 -5.36 20.99 26.31
CA LEU A 872 -5.27 21.46 27.68
C LEU A 872 -4.03 20.94 28.41
N LEU A 873 -3.68 19.67 28.21
CA LEU A 873 -2.46 19.13 28.80
C LEU A 873 -1.21 19.74 28.15
N GLY A 874 -1.26 19.97 26.83
CA GLY A 874 -0.21 20.67 26.11
C GLY A 874 -0.02 22.10 26.63
N TRP A 875 -1.10 22.78 27.03
CA TRP A 875 -1.02 24.09 27.69
C TRP A 875 -0.25 24.02 29.01
N ALA A 876 -0.59 23.07 29.89
CA ALA A 876 0.16 22.86 31.13
C ALA A 876 1.65 22.58 30.85
N GLY A 877 1.94 21.75 29.85
CA GLY A 877 3.30 21.37 29.47
C GLY A 877 4.11 22.55 28.92
N HIS A 878 3.48 23.38 28.11
CA HIS A 878 4.08 24.59 27.56
C HIS A 878 4.43 25.60 28.67
N VAL A 879 3.50 25.83 29.61
CA VAL A 879 3.66 26.77 30.72
C VAL A 879 4.75 26.32 31.70
N MET A 880 4.81 25.02 32.01
CA MET A 880 5.80 24.43 32.93
C MET A 880 7.15 24.11 32.25
N GLY A 881 7.21 24.09 30.91
CA GLY A 881 8.39 23.66 30.16
C GLY A 881 8.66 22.15 30.22
N VAL A 882 7.62 21.34 30.49
CA VAL A 882 7.71 19.88 30.61
C VAL A 882 6.97 19.18 29.46
N ARG A 883 7.28 17.90 29.26
CA ARG A 883 6.60 17.04 28.29
C ARG A 883 5.91 15.89 29.01
N PHE A 884 4.72 15.54 28.57
CA PHE A 884 3.92 14.49 29.17
C PHE A 884 3.91 13.25 28.29
N LYS A 885 4.01 12.10 28.95
CA LYS A 885 3.83 10.78 28.36
C LYS A 885 2.54 10.19 28.90
N ILE A 886 1.57 9.97 28.01
CA ILE A 886 0.28 9.35 28.33
C ILE A 886 0.09 8.11 27.49
N THR A 887 0.09 6.96 28.16
CA THR A 887 -0.31 5.71 27.52
C THR A 887 -1.83 5.74 27.31
N PRO A 888 -2.34 5.43 26.10
CA PRO A 888 -3.77 5.28 25.86
C PRO A 888 -4.44 4.29 26.82
N PHE A 889 -5.74 4.49 27.04
CA PHE A 889 -6.58 3.76 27.99
C PHE A 889 -6.18 4.01 29.45
N ASP A 890 -6.24 5.27 29.89
CA ASP A 890 -5.83 5.70 31.23
C ASP A 890 -6.88 5.47 32.33
N GLU A 891 -8.09 5.02 31.98
CA GLU A 891 -9.17 4.69 32.92
C GLU A 891 -8.80 3.58 33.91
N MET A 892 -7.71 2.83 33.64
CA MET A 892 -7.11 1.90 34.62
C MET A 892 -6.73 2.57 35.95
N TYR A 893 -6.52 3.89 35.96
CA TYR A 893 -6.18 4.67 37.16
C TYR A 893 -7.41 5.19 37.93
N GLY A 894 -8.63 5.01 37.38
CA GLY A 894 -9.89 5.43 37.99
C GLY A 894 -10.86 6.08 37.02
N GLU A 895 -12.10 6.26 37.46
CA GLU A 895 -13.13 6.99 36.71
C GLU A 895 -12.72 8.46 36.48
N GLU A 896 -12.95 8.97 35.26
CA GLU A 896 -12.56 10.33 34.83
C GLU A 896 -11.07 10.67 35.09
N ALA A 897 -10.17 9.68 35.02
CA ALA A 897 -8.73 9.86 35.25
C ALA A 897 -8.13 10.99 34.41
N SER A 898 -8.40 11.03 33.10
CA SER A 898 -7.87 12.04 32.18
C SER A 898 -8.25 13.45 32.61
N ARG A 899 -9.50 13.67 33.01
CA ARG A 899 -9.99 14.97 33.48
C ARG A 899 -9.28 15.41 34.75
N THR A 900 -9.16 14.50 35.71
CA THR A 900 -8.47 14.76 36.99
C THR A 900 -7.00 15.09 36.78
N ILE A 901 -6.31 14.34 35.91
CA ILE A 901 -4.90 14.57 35.56
C ILE A 901 -4.74 15.93 34.89
N VAL A 902 -5.54 16.23 33.87
CA VAL A 902 -5.43 17.49 33.10
C VAL A 902 -5.71 18.69 33.99
N HIS A 903 -6.80 18.68 34.76
CA HIS A 903 -7.12 19.78 35.67
C HIS A 903 -6.09 19.93 36.79
N GLY A 904 -5.61 18.82 37.36
CA GLY A 904 -4.56 18.83 38.38
C GLY A 904 -3.26 19.44 37.86
N LYS A 905 -2.85 19.10 36.63
CA LYS A 905 -1.64 19.67 36.00
C LYS A 905 -1.80 21.12 35.60
N LEU A 906 -2.99 21.54 35.18
CA LEU A 906 -3.27 22.96 34.95
C LEU A 906 -3.22 23.77 36.25
N GLN A 907 -3.70 23.21 37.35
CA GLN A 907 -3.62 23.83 38.66
C GLN A 907 -2.16 23.94 39.14
N GLU A 908 -1.36 22.87 38.97
CA GLU A 908 0.07 22.88 39.26
C GLU A 908 0.81 23.96 38.44
N ALA A 909 0.52 24.05 37.13
CA ALA A 909 1.09 25.06 36.25
C ALA A 909 0.73 26.50 36.68
N ARG A 910 -0.50 26.72 37.16
CA ARG A 910 -0.93 28.01 37.72
C ARG A 910 -0.14 28.33 38.99
N ASP A 911 -0.01 27.36 39.89
CA ASP A 911 0.63 27.54 41.19
C ASP A 911 2.16 27.78 41.03
N GLU A 912 2.81 27.15 40.06
CA GLU A 912 4.22 27.37 39.73
C GLU A 912 4.50 28.74 39.09
N THR A 913 3.64 29.18 38.17
CA THR A 913 3.87 30.42 37.41
C THR A 913 3.28 31.67 38.04
N GLY A 914 2.36 31.52 39.01
CA GLY A 914 1.61 32.63 39.62
C GLY A 914 0.63 33.34 38.68
N LYS A 915 0.38 32.78 37.48
CA LYS A 915 -0.53 33.36 36.49
C LYS A 915 -1.95 32.82 36.69
N ASN A 916 -2.80 33.59 37.38
CA ASN A 916 -4.18 33.19 37.70
C ASN A 916 -5.04 32.82 36.47
N TRP A 917 -4.74 33.36 35.30
CA TRP A 917 -5.49 33.10 34.06
C TRP A 917 -5.14 31.76 33.38
N VAL A 918 -4.10 31.05 33.84
CA VAL A 918 -3.72 29.72 33.31
C VAL A 918 -4.76 28.66 33.69
N PHE A 919 -5.36 28.77 34.87
CA PHE A 919 -6.41 27.87 35.33
C PHE A 919 -7.40 28.58 36.25
N ASN A 920 -8.65 28.68 35.81
CA ASN A 920 -9.75 29.17 36.63
C ASN A 920 -10.59 27.97 37.14
N PRO A 921 -10.79 27.81 38.46
CA PRO A 921 -11.68 26.78 39.00
C PRO A 921 -13.14 26.89 38.54
N ASP A 922 -13.63 28.10 38.27
CA ASP A 922 -15.02 28.33 37.82
C ASP A 922 -15.22 27.94 36.35
N ASP A 923 -14.18 28.11 35.53
CA ASP A 923 -14.16 27.80 34.10
C ASP A 923 -12.90 26.98 33.75
N PRO A 924 -12.87 25.67 34.10
CA PRO A 924 -11.66 24.86 33.95
C PRO A 924 -11.26 24.73 32.48
N GLY A 925 -9.99 25.04 32.19
CA GLY A 925 -9.40 24.94 30.86
C GLY A 925 -9.82 26.04 29.87
N LYS A 926 -10.44 27.13 30.35
CA LYS A 926 -10.77 28.29 29.50
C LYS A 926 -10.03 29.53 29.96
N ILE A 927 -9.70 30.39 28.99
CA ILE A 927 -8.96 31.63 29.19
C ILE A 927 -9.77 32.77 28.59
N MET A 928 -9.75 33.92 29.26
CA MET A 928 -10.30 35.15 28.69
C MET A 928 -9.39 35.62 27.57
N VAL A 929 -9.93 35.69 26.36
CA VAL A 929 -9.23 36.16 25.16
C VAL A 929 -9.77 37.52 24.74
N TYR A 930 -8.97 38.25 23.98
CA TYR A 930 -9.29 39.59 23.50
C TYR A 930 -9.27 39.60 21.97
N ASP A 931 -10.17 40.37 21.38
CA ASP A 931 -10.19 40.55 19.93
C ASP A 931 -9.04 41.46 19.48
N GLY A 932 -8.17 40.96 18.60
CA GLY A 932 -7.03 41.72 18.06
C GLY A 932 -7.43 42.99 17.31
N ARG A 933 -8.64 43.04 16.74
CA ARG A 933 -9.12 44.18 15.94
C ARG A 933 -9.65 45.33 16.78
N THR A 934 -10.43 45.00 17.80
CA THR A 934 -11.13 45.98 18.64
C THR A 934 -10.40 46.23 19.97
N GLY A 935 -9.64 45.24 20.46
CA GLY A 935 -9.01 45.23 21.78
C GLY A 935 -9.99 44.88 22.92
N GLU A 936 -11.26 44.62 22.62
CA GLU A 936 -12.27 44.27 23.62
C GLU A 936 -12.17 42.78 24.03
N PRO A 937 -12.40 42.45 25.31
CA PRO A 937 -12.49 41.06 25.75
C PRO A 937 -13.75 40.39 25.18
N PHE A 938 -13.66 39.11 24.83
CA PHE A 938 -14.84 38.34 24.43
C PHE A 938 -15.80 38.10 25.61
N ASP A 939 -17.11 38.01 25.33
CA ASP A 939 -18.16 37.85 26.35
C ASP A 939 -18.01 36.60 27.23
N ARG A 940 -17.37 35.55 26.70
CA ARG A 940 -17.16 34.27 27.38
C ARG A 940 -15.71 33.81 27.24
N PRO A 941 -15.16 33.16 28.28
CA PRO A 941 -13.82 32.57 28.18
C PRO A 941 -13.83 31.42 27.16
N VAL A 942 -12.72 31.28 26.45
CA VAL A 942 -12.55 30.35 25.33
C VAL A 942 -11.57 29.26 25.74
N THR A 943 -11.79 28.03 25.29
CA THR A 943 -10.81 26.96 25.46
C THR A 943 -9.58 27.27 24.61
N VAL A 944 -8.47 27.56 25.27
CA VAL A 944 -7.17 27.79 24.63
C VAL A 944 -6.15 26.84 25.22
N GLY A 945 -5.28 26.31 24.37
CA GLY A 945 -4.15 25.49 24.81
C GLY A 945 -3.19 25.20 23.69
N VAL A 946 -2.33 24.18 23.86
CA VAL A 946 -1.35 23.79 22.85
C VAL A 946 -1.70 22.42 22.30
N ALA A 947 -2.01 22.34 21.00
CA ALA A 947 -2.29 21.08 20.31
C ALA A 947 -1.18 20.73 19.32
N TYR A 948 -0.95 19.45 19.10
CA TYR A 948 0.01 18.97 18.12
C TYR A 948 -0.64 18.82 16.74
N MET A 949 -0.27 19.70 15.81
CA MET A 949 -0.90 19.83 14.51
C MET A 949 0.06 19.43 13.38
N LEU A 950 -0.50 18.79 12.34
CA LEU A 950 0.22 18.18 11.22
C LEU A 950 -0.10 18.92 9.91
N LYS A 951 0.92 19.13 9.08
CA LYS A 951 0.75 19.50 7.66
C LYS A 951 0.72 18.23 6.82
N LEU A 952 -0.37 18.01 6.06
CA LEU A 952 -0.52 16.81 5.23
C LEU A 952 0.03 17.03 3.82
N VAL A 953 0.36 15.95 3.11
CA VAL A 953 0.88 15.96 1.73
C VAL A 953 -0.13 16.46 0.69
N HIS A 954 -1.37 16.75 1.11
CA HIS A 954 -2.40 17.32 0.27
C HIS A 954 -2.26 18.84 0.19
N LEU A 955 -1.29 19.28 -0.62
CA LEU A 955 -0.99 20.69 -0.86
C LEU A 955 -1.83 21.25 -2.01
N VAL A 956 -2.14 22.55 -1.96
CA VAL A 956 -2.92 23.20 -3.02
C VAL A 956 -2.16 23.25 -4.35
N ASP A 957 -0.83 23.47 -4.32
CA ASP A 957 0.02 23.53 -5.52
C ASP A 957 -0.04 22.23 -6.33
N ASP A 958 -0.21 21.09 -5.65
CA ASP A 958 -0.31 19.78 -6.30
C ASP A 958 -1.70 19.55 -6.91
N LYS A 959 -2.74 20.16 -6.32
CA LYS A 959 -4.14 19.94 -6.70
C LYS A 959 -4.71 20.98 -7.65
N ILE A 960 -4.17 22.20 -7.67
CA ILE A 960 -4.60 23.23 -8.59
C ILE A 960 -4.28 22.79 -10.02
N HIS A 961 -5.29 22.86 -10.88
CA HIS A 961 -5.18 22.48 -12.29
C HIS A 961 -6.19 23.28 -13.12
N ALA A 962 -5.71 23.84 -14.21
CA ALA A 962 -6.52 24.58 -15.17
C ALA A 962 -6.07 24.24 -16.59
N ARG A 963 -7.03 24.24 -17.52
CA ARG A 963 -6.81 23.98 -18.94
C ARG A 963 -7.70 24.90 -19.76
N SER A 964 -7.09 25.59 -20.74
CA SER A 964 -7.80 26.24 -21.83
C SER A 964 -7.86 25.30 -23.04
N THR A 965 -6.72 25.06 -23.68
CA THR A 965 -6.49 24.07 -24.73
C THR A 965 -5.37 23.13 -24.32
N GLY A 966 -5.21 22.01 -25.01
CA GLY A 966 -4.18 21.03 -24.65
C GLY A 966 -4.21 19.82 -25.57
N PRO A 967 -3.50 18.74 -25.23
CA PRO A 967 -3.49 17.53 -26.04
C PRO A 967 -4.84 16.82 -26.01
N TYR A 968 -5.09 16.07 -27.09
CA TYR A 968 -6.30 15.31 -27.33
C TYR A 968 -5.96 13.85 -27.61
N SER A 969 -6.88 12.95 -27.27
CA SER A 969 -6.82 11.53 -27.60
C SER A 969 -6.84 11.35 -29.12
N LEU A 970 -5.96 10.49 -29.64
CA LEU A 970 -5.93 10.19 -31.07
C LEU A 970 -7.19 9.47 -31.54
N VAL A 971 -7.78 8.63 -30.68
CA VAL A 971 -8.93 7.78 -31.02
C VAL A 971 -10.24 8.56 -30.89
N THR A 972 -10.50 9.10 -29.70
CA THR A 972 -11.79 9.73 -29.39
C THR A 972 -11.82 11.22 -29.68
N GLN A 973 -10.68 11.85 -29.99
CA GLN A 973 -10.53 13.30 -30.15
C GLN A 973 -10.90 14.14 -28.92
N GLN A 974 -11.16 13.49 -27.78
CA GLN A 974 -11.46 14.16 -26.51
C GLN A 974 -10.19 14.69 -25.84
N PRO A 975 -10.29 15.73 -25.00
CA PRO A 975 -9.23 16.16 -24.10
C PRO A 975 -8.63 14.97 -23.35
N LEU A 976 -7.29 14.87 -23.29
CA LEU A 976 -6.64 13.88 -22.42
C LEU A 976 -7.01 14.11 -20.95
N GLY A 977 -6.88 13.08 -20.12
CA GLY A 977 -7.17 13.16 -18.68
C GLY A 977 -5.90 13.39 -17.84
N GLY A 978 -6.05 14.08 -16.71
CA GLY A 978 -5.02 14.20 -15.67
C GLY A 978 -4.07 15.40 -15.81
N LYS A 979 -3.63 15.93 -14.66
CA LYS A 979 -2.79 17.15 -14.55
C LYS A 979 -1.47 17.03 -15.32
N ALA A 980 -0.78 15.89 -15.21
CA ALA A 980 0.52 15.66 -15.85
C ALA A 980 0.49 15.77 -17.38
N GLN A 981 -0.68 15.52 -18.00
CA GLN A 981 -0.88 15.62 -19.45
C GLN A 981 -1.57 16.94 -19.86
N GLN A 982 -1.69 17.91 -18.94
CA GLN A 982 -2.53 19.09 -19.13
C GLN A 982 -3.97 18.71 -19.56
N GLY A 983 -4.51 17.71 -18.88
CA GLY A 983 -5.79 17.10 -19.22
C GLY A 983 -7.01 17.97 -18.89
N GLY A 984 -8.17 17.67 -19.50
CA GLY A 984 -9.44 18.31 -19.17
C GLY A 984 -10.09 17.73 -17.91
N GLN A 985 -11.09 18.44 -17.38
CA GLN A 985 -11.98 17.89 -16.35
C GLN A 985 -13.02 16.99 -16.99
N ARG A 986 -13.37 15.90 -16.32
CA ARG A 986 -14.42 14.99 -16.80
C ARG A 986 -15.79 15.56 -16.43
N PHE A 987 -16.57 15.92 -17.44
CA PHE A 987 -18.00 16.19 -17.30
C PHE A 987 -18.75 14.86 -17.46
N GLY A 988 -19.28 14.33 -16.36
CA GLY A 988 -19.86 12.99 -16.28
C GLY A 988 -21.37 12.98 -16.49
N GLU A 989 -21.94 11.78 -16.36
CA GLU A 989 -23.38 11.54 -16.54
C GLU A 989 -24.25 12.29 -15.52
N MET A 990 -23.82 12.34 -14.26
CA MET A 990 -24.57 13.05 -13.21
C MET A 990 -24.58 14.57 -13.45
N GLU A 991 -23.48 15.13 -13.97
CA GLU A 991 -23.43 16.55 -14.31
C GLU A 991 -24.28 16.89 -15.54
N VAL A 992 -24.42 15.96 -16.50
CA VAL A 992 -25.36 16.08 -17.63
C VAL A 992 -26.79 16.17 -17.11
N TRP A 993 -27.21 15.25 -16.23
CA TRP A 993 -28.56 15.27 -15.65
C TRP A 993 -28.85 16.58 -14.91
N ALA A 994 -27.86 17.15 -14.24
CA ALA A 994 -28.01 18.43 -13.57
C ALA A 994 -28.34 19.56 -14.58
N LEU A 995 -27.64 19.63 -15.71
CA LEU A 995 -27.93 20.64 -16.74
C LEU A 995 -29.26 20.39 -17.46
N GLU A 996 -29.64 19.14 -17.66
CA GLU A 996 -30.96 18.78 -18.19
C GLU A 996 -32.08 19.24 -17.25
N ALA A 997 -31.93 19.03 -15.94
CA ALA A 997 -32.88 19.48 -14.94
C ALA A 997 -33.03 21.02 -14.90
N PHE A 998 -31.94 21.76 -15.13
CA PHE A 998 -32.00 23.22 -15.29
C PHE A 998 -32.58 23.68 -16.64
N GLY A 999 -32.74 22.78 -17.61
CA GLY A 999 -33.11 23.14 -18.99
C GLY A 999 -32.00 23.89 -19.74
N ALA A 1000 -30.74 23.77 -19.30
CA ALA A 1000 -29.59 24.47 -19.85
C ALA A 1000 -29.04 23.78 -21.12
N ALA A 1001 -29.90 23.61 -22.13
CA ALA A 1001 -29.62 22.82 -23.33
C ALA A 1001 -28.40 23.32 -24.13
N TYR A 1002 -28.22 24.64 -24.28
CA TYR A 1002 -27.09 25.20 -25.02
C TYR A 1002 -25.75 25.00 -24.30
N THR A 1003 -25.72 25.18 -22.99
CA THR A 1003 -24.52 24.92 -22.17
C THR A 1003 -24.12 23.45 -22.25
N LEU A 1004 -25.11 22.56 -22.16
CA LEU A 1004 -24.89 21.12 -22.30
C LEU A 1004 -24.36 20.78 -23.70
N GLN A 1005 -24.98 21.33 -24.75
CA GLN A 1005 -24.55 21.11 -26.13
C GLN A 1005 -23.11 21.57 -26.34
N GLU A 1006 -22.74 22.77 -25.87
CA GLU A 1006 -21.39 23.31 -25.96
C GLU A 1006 -20.34 22.43 -25.26
N LEU A 1007 -20.65 21.96 -24.04
CA LEU A 1007 -19.76 21.10 -23.25
C LEU A 1007 -19.50 19.75 -23.91
N LEU A 1008 -20.54 19.15 -24.51
CA LEU A 1008 -20.43 17.84 -25.17
C LEU A 1008 -19.78 17.89 -26.55
N THR A 1009 -19.67 19.07 -27.18
CA THR A 1009 -19.24 19.21 -28.59
C THR A 1009 -17.97 20.07 -28.71
N VAL A 1010 -18.12 21.40 -28.81
CA VAL A 1010 -17.09 22.39 -29.09
C VAL A 1010 -15.98 22.40 -28.03
N LYS A 1011 -16.31 22.10 -26.77
CA LYS A 1011 -15.33 21.99 -25.67
C LYS A 1011 -14.70 20.59 -25.54
N SER A 1012 -15.15 19.62 -26.34
CA SER A 1012 -14.75 18.21 -26.27
C SER A 1012 -14.16 17.72 -27.59
N ASP A 1013 -14.95 17.02 -28.40
CA ASP A 1013 -14.51 16.19 -29.54
C ASP A 1013 -14.97 16.71 -30.91
N ASP A 1014 -15.64 17.85 -30.98
CA ASP A 1014 -15.90 18.53 -32.26
C ASP A 1014 -14.60 19.17 -32.79
N MET A 1015 -13.90 18.46 -33.67
CA MET A 1015 -12.59 18.87 -34.19
C MET A 1015 -12.60 20.21 -34.91
N GLN A 1016 -13.64 20.48 -35.70
CA GLN A 1016 -13.75 21.72 -36.46
C GLN A 1016 -14.31 22.83 -35.57
N GLY A 1017 -15.41 22.53 -34.87
CA GLY A 1017 -16.08 23.48 -33.99
C GLY A 1017 -15.15 24.05 -32.92
N ARG A 1018 -14.26 23.25 -32.33
CA ARG A 1018 -13.30 23.75 -31.32
C ARG A 1018 -12.30 24.77 -31.88
N ASN A 1019 -11.78 24.54 -33.09
CA ASN A 1019 -10.84 25.44 -33.74
C ASN A 1019 -11.52 26.73 -34.19
N GLU A 1020 -12.72 26.62 -34.75
CA GLU A 1020 -13.52 27.78 -35.15
C GLU A 1020 -13.96 28.60 -33.93
N ALA A 1021 -14.35 27.95 -32.83
CA ALA A 1021 -14.70 28.63 -31.59
C ALA A 1021 -13.49 29.37 -30.99
N LEU A 1022 -12.30 28.74 -30.96
CA LEU A 1022 -11.08 29.43 -30.52
C LEU A 1022 -10.80 30.66 -31.40
N ASN A 1023 -10.89 30.51 -32.73
CA ASN A 1023 -10.71 31.60 -33.67
C ASN A 1023 -11.76 32.71 -33.49
N ALA A 1024 -13.01 32.35 -33.19
CA ALA A 1024 -14.08 33.30 -32.93
C ALA A 1024 -13.81 34.09 -31.64
N ILE A 1025 -13.40 33.41 -30.56
CA ILE A 1025 -13.02 34.04 -29.29
C ILE A 1025 -11.87 35.04 -29.49
N VAL A 1026 -10.79 34.63 -30.17
CA VAL A 1026 -9.64 35.51 -30.44
C VAL A 1026 -10.03 36.72 -31.30
N LYS A 1027 -10.97 36.55 -32.22
CA LYS A 1027 -11.47 37.63 -33.10
C LYS A 1027 -12.62 38.45 -32.49
N GLY A 1028 -13.10 38.12 -31.28
CA GLY A 1028 -14.27 38.75 -30.67
C GLY A 1028 -15.58 38.52 -31.45
N LYS A 1029 -15.69 37.40 -32.18
CA LYS A 1029 -16.89 37.01 -32.95
C LYS A 1029 -17.75 36.03 -32.15
N ALA A 1030 -19.01 35.88 -32.56
CA ALA A 1030 -19.91 34.89 -31.99
C ALA A 1030 -19.40 33.45 -32.23
N ILE A 1031 -19.63 32.57 -31.24
CA ILE A 1031 -19.27 31.16 -31.33
C ILE A 1031 -20.11 30.49 -32.44
N PRO A 1032 -19.49 29.70 -33.34
CA PRO A 1032 -20.20 29.00 -34.41
C PRO A 1032 -21.15 27.93 -33.86
N ARG A 1033 -22.07 27.46 -34.71
CA ARG A 1033 -22.97 26.37 -34.34
C ARG A 1033 -22.18 25.07 -34.16
N PRO A 1034 -22.39 24.31 -33.06
CA PRO A 1034 -21.75 23.02 -32.86
C PRO A 1034 -22.01 22.03 -33.99
N GLY A 1035 -20.97 21.26 -34.33
CA GLY A 1035 -21.03 20.14 -35.26
C GLY A 1035 -21.40 18.82 -34.59
N THR A 1036 -21.17 17.73 -35.31
CA THR A 1036 -21.37 16.36 -34.80
C THR A 1036 -20.13 15.90 -34.04
N PRO A 1037 -20.27 15.40 -32.79
CA PRO A 1037 -19.18 14.80 -32.02
C PRO A 1037 -18.45 13.69 -32.77
N GLU A 1038 -17.12 13.66 -32.65
CA GLU A 1038 -16.32 12.60 -33.27
C GLU A 1038 -16.58 11.23 -32.64
N SER A 1039 -16.86 11.18 -31.32
CA SER A 1039 -17.23 9.95 -30.63
C SER A 1039 -18.47 9.26 -31.23
N PHE A 1040 -19.45 10.04 -31.71
CA PHE A 1040 -20.64 9.49 -32.37
C PHE A 1040 -20.29 8.89 -33.75
N LYS A 1041 -19.41 9.53 -34.52
CA LYS A 1041 -18.93 8.99 -35.79
C LYS A 1041 -18.14 7.69 -35.59
N VAL A 1042 -17.30 7.62 -34.56
CA VAL A 1042 -16.57 6.40 -34.19
C VAL A 1042 -17.54 5.28 -33.85
N LEU A 1043 -18.56 5.54 -33.04
CA LEU A 1043 -19.61 4.56 -32.70
C LEU A 1043 -20.30 4.01 -33.96
N MET A 1044 -20.67 4.88 -34.90
CA MET A 1044 -21.28 4.43 -36.15
C MET A 1044 -20.36 3.47 -36.93
N ARG A 1045 -19.05 3.78 -37.00
CA ARG A 1045 -18.08 2.90 -37.67
C ARG A 1045 -17.87 1.58 -36.93
N GLU A 1046 -17.87 1.60 -35.59
CA GLU A 1046 -17.79 0.38 -34.79
C GLU A 1046 -19.00 -0.53 -35.04
N LEU A 1047 -20.21 0.02 -35.09
CA LEU A 1047 -21.42 -0.75 -35.40
C LEU A 1047 -21.41 -1.28 -36.85
N GLN A 1048 -20.99 -0.47 -37.82
CA GLN A 1048 -20.80 -0.91 -39.21
C GLN A 1048 -19.76 -2.04 -39.32
N SER A 1049 -18.69 -1.99 -38.51
CA SER A 1049 -17.66 -3.05 -38.49
C SER A 1049 -18.18 -4.39 -37.97
N LEU A 1050 -19.27 -4.38 -37.19
CA LEU A 1050 -19.98 -5.59 -36.74
C LEU A 1050 -20.93 -6.15 -37.81
N GLY A 1051 -21.00 -5.53 -39.00
CA GLY A 1051 -21.91 -5.91 -40.08
C GLY A 1051 -23.33 -5.36 -39.92
N LEU A 1052 -23.53 -4.33 -39.08
CA LEU A 1052 -24.80 -3.62 -38.94
C LEU A 1052 -24.83 -2.45 -39.92
N ASP A 1053 -25.78 -2.47 -40.85
CA ASP A 1053 -25.98 -1.37 -41.80
C ASP A 1053 -26.71 -0.20 -41.12
N ILE A 1054 -25.95 0.84 -40.72
CA ILE A 1054 -26.45 2.01 -40.00
C ILE A 1054 -26.09 3.27 -40.79
N ALA A 1055 -27.10 4.06 -41.10
CA ALA A 1055 -27.01 5.31 -41.83
C ALA A 1055 -27.87 6.40 -41.18
N VAL A 1056 -27.52 7.68 -41.39
CA VAL A 1056 -28.31 8.82 -40.90
C VAL A 1056 -29.12 9.39 -42.05
N HIS A 1057 -30.44 9.52 -41.86
CA HIS A 1057 -31.33 10.06 -42.88
C HIS A 1057 -31.86 11.43 -42.46
N LYS A 1058 -31.88 12.38 -43.39
CA LYS A 1058 -32.58 13.65 -43.26
C LYS A 1058 -33.94 13.52 -43.96
N VAL A 1059 -35.00 13.81 -43.21
CA VAL A 1059 -36.36 13.87 -43.76
C VAL A 1059 -36.55 15.25 -44.38
N GLU A 1060 -36.67 15.32 -45.71
CA GLU A 1060 -37.00 16.55 -46.42
C GLU A 1060 -38.46 16.54 -46.84
N THR A 1061 -39.24 17.51 -46.36
CA THR A 1061 -40.63 17.70 -46.77
C THR A 1061 -40.66 18.58 -48.02
N GLN A 1062 -41.12 18.02 -49.14
CA GLN A 1062 -41.32 18.78 -50.37
C GLN A 1062 -42.53 19.73 -50.24
N THR A 1063 -42.63 20.72 -51.12
CA THR A 1063 -43.73 21.70 -51.15
C THR A 1063 -45.11 21.08 -51.31
N ASP A 1064 -45.17 19.86 -51.82
CA ASP A 1064 -46.40 19.09 -52.07
C ASP A 1064 -46.82 18.24 -50.86
N GLY A 1065 -46.10 18.33 -49.74
CA GLY A 1065 -46.39 17.63 -48.47
C GLY A 1065 -45.87 16.19 -48.39
N SER A 1066 -45.16 15.69 -49.42
CA SER A 1066 -44.48 14.39 -49.41
C SER A 1066 -43.10 14.48 -48.72
N THR A 1067 -42.76 13.44 -47.95
CA THR A 1067 -41.46 13.31 -47.26
C THR A 1067 -40.54 12.37 -48.04
N VAL A 1068 -39.31 12.81 -48.33
CA VAL A 1068 -38.26 11.97 -48.93
C VAL A 1068 -37.12 11.82 -47.94
N ASP A 1069 -36.69 10.57 -47.74
CA ASP A 1069 -35.56 10.23 -46.89
C ASP A 1069 -34.27 10.27 -47.71
N VAL A 1070 -33.38 11.21 -47.39
CA VAL A 1070 -32.06 11.34 -48.02
C VAL A 1070 -31.00 10.92 -47.03
N GLU A 1071 -30.19 9.93 -47.37
CA GLU A 1071 -29.03 9.55 -46.57
C GLU A 1071 -28.02 10.70 -46.51
N VAL A 1072 -27.63 11.08 -45.29
CA VAL A 1072 -26.64 12.11 -45.00
C VAL A 1072 -25.34 11.43 -44.61
N ASP A 1073 -24.31 11.66 -45.42
CA ASP A 1073 -22.95 11.30 -45.05
C ASP A 1073 -22.42 12.27 -43.99
N LEU A 1074 -22.38 11.80 -42.74
CA LEU A 1074 -21.81 12.54 -41.60
C LEU A 1074 -20.27 12.68 -41.68
N MET A 1075 -19.63 11.99 -42.63
CA MET A 1075 -18.18 11.96 -42.82
C MET A 1075 -17.73 12.89 -43.96
N ALA A 1076 -18.68 13.45 -44.73
CA ALA A 1076 -18.38 14.45 -45.75
C ALA A 1076 -18.26 15.85 -45.11
N ASP A 1077 -17.08 16.46 -45.25
CA ASP A 1077 -16.82 17.84 -44.83
C ASP A 1077 -17.59 18.83 -45.72
N ASN A 1078 -18.87 19.06 -45.40
CA ASN A 1078 -19.64 20.13 -46.00
C ASN A 1078 -19.22 21.47 -45.41
N SER A 1079 -18.15 22.04 -45.98
CA SER A 1079 -17.59 23.39 -45.75
C SER A 1079 -18.56 24.57 -46.00
N ALA A 1080 -19.86 24.30 -46.17
CA ALA A 1080 -20.86 25.27 -46.60
C ALA A 1080 -21.95 25.59 -45.56
N ARG A 1081 -21.74 25.33 -44.26
CA ARG A 1081 -22.64 25.86 -43.22
C ARG A 1081 -22.33 27.33 -42.97
N ARG A 1082 -22.87 28.23 -43.81
CA ARG A 1082 -22.82 29.68 -43.57
C ARG A 1082 -23.40 30.00 -42.20
N THR A 1083 -22.60 30.62 -41.35
CA THR A 1083 -23.07 31.30 -40.13
C THR A 1083 -24.09 32.36 -40.57
N PRO A 1084 -25.31 32.40 -39.99
CA PRO A 1084 -26.25 33.47 -40.32
C PRO A 1084 -25.60 34.83 -40.01
N PRO A 1085 -25.81 35.88 -40.85
CA PRO A 1085 -25.17 37.19 -40.69
C PRO A 1085 -25.64 37.95 -39.45
N ARG A 1086 -26.64 37.45 -38.73
CA ARG A 1086 -27.14 38.00 -37.47
C ARG A 1086 -27.20 36.91 -36.40
N PRO A 1087 -26.83 37.21 -35.14
CA PRO A 1087 -27.19 36.36 -34.03
C PRO A 1087 -28.72 36.21 -33.99
N THR A 1088 -29.23 35.02 -33.67
CA THR A 1088 -30.66 34.82 -33.34
C THR A 1088 -31.05 35.44 -31.98
N TYR A 1089 -30.16 36.22 -31.37
CA TYR A 1089 -30.47 37.08 -30.24
C TYR A 1089 -30.97 38.42 -30.77
N GLU A 1090 -32.29 38.59 -30.84
CA GLU A 1090 -32.86 39.90 -30.56
C GLU A 1090 -32.87 40.06 -29.04
N SER A 1091 -31.81 40.66 -28.50
CA SER A 1091 -31.98 41.41 -27.26
C SER A 1091 -32.95 42.54 -27.60
N LEU A 1092 -34.12 42.57 -26.97
CA LEU A 1092 -35.03 43.73 -27.01
C LEU A 1092 -34.18 44.99 -26.82
N SER A 1093 -34.02 45.76 -27.90
CA SER A 1093 -33.37 47.06 -27.83
C SER A 1093 -34.27 47.96 -26.99
N ARG A 1094 -33.66 48.85 -26.20
CA ARG A 1094 -34.38 49.79 -25.33
C ARG A 1094 -35.43 50.63 -26.08
N GLU A 1095 -35.28 50.79 -27.40
CA GLU A 1095 -36.23 51.45 -28.30
C GLU A 1095 -37.58 50.70 -28.45
N SER A 1096 -37.63 49.37 -28.28
CA SER A 1096 -38.88 48.60 -28.37
C SER A 1096 -39.70 48.63 -27.06
N MET A 1097 -39.20 49.28 -26.01
CA MET A 1097 -39.95 49.51 -24.76
C MET A 1097 -40.66 50.87 -24.74
N GLU A 1098 -40.38 51.76 -25.71
CA GLU A 1098 -41.02 53.09 -25.77
C GLU A 1098 -42.24 53.14 -26.71
N GLU A 1099 -42.57 52.04 -27.42
CA GLU A 1099 -43.77 51.95 -28.26
C GLU A 1099 -44.97 51.23 -27.59
N GLU A 1100 -44.84 50.82 -26.32
CA GLU A 1100 -45.94 50.23 -25.52
C GLU A 1100 -46.30 51.04 -24.24
N GLU A 1101 -46.19 52.38 -24.29
CA GLU A 1101 -46.87 53.28 -23.32
C GLU A 1101 -48.08 54.02 -23.91
#